data_AF-A0A2S0KXP8-F1
#
_entry.id   AF-A0A2S0KXP8-F1
#
_cell.length_a   1.000
_cell.length_b   1.000
_cell.length_c   1.000
_cell.angle_alpha   90.00
_cell.angle_beta   90.00
_cell.angle_gamma   90.00
#
_symmetry.space_group_name_H-M   'P 1'
#
loop_
_entity.id
_entity.type
_entity.pdbx_description
1 polymer ?
#
loop_
_entity_poly.entity_id
_entity_poly.type
_entity_poly.pdbx_seq_one_letter_code
_entity_poly.pdbx_strand_id
1 'polypeptide(L)'
;MTCSCKTTAPVPNEYRTVPFWSWNDELEPDELVRQIRAMKQAGLGGFFMHARSGLKTPYMGERWFECVKACILEAERLGLDAWLYDEIGWPSGFGGGEVNASGDEFRQKFLRFRTVRREECAVEQVAGLYSPDGSRYLGSDPSELPAGEILEITYEVNPFYVDVLNPAVTEKFLAVTHQRYFDTLGAGLCRRIKGIFTDEPQVVIGRPVWSPTLNAAYRRRYGRELTPELPMLRLDLPGAAAFRIRFYGLVAELFSRNYTGRIGAWCRTHGWEFTGHQVQEINYAEAVCSNGAVMPHYRHYTIPGADWLGFAEPSVYVFTQPASAAAQSGRKRVMAEAFAMCGWNLNFRGMKHLYSQMQLLGINFLCTHLQSYSLRGMRKRDYPPSLAPHQPWWPDYRRLNDAFARLNRLLAEGENPVDTLVLHSQSSAWALYRDRMEDERIAPLCRSIESLSERLYRNFVPFHYADESMLAASGACAADGTLQLGCCRYRQVILPETVNFPAAVLELLRKFPGPIWRSGERHALLVDGEPAPAETAAWFEALPELPDPLPFRGILSVSGAGTVRATRRIYDDGVIYFLVNTAETAAAEAEITLPEPFASLERIDPETGEPDPFPLRDGTRFHYTFPPAGTLLLRARKTAGAAPVPETVPETAALPLPAEARLRLLNDNFLPLDRAAYSVDGGAFIDADVSSIQWRLLALRRPCDLVMRFRFETGETFAPDTPLSLVMEEPERYRLRFNGIDVPAQACGTVFDRAFRRVALPEGAVRRGGNTIELAVRFGQGEQVYDDLDRAGRFETEFNRLAFDLEIEPLFLAGKFGVSGAGEWRELPHGALRQSGSFRLEALPERIDPARLAQNGLPFFAGKLALDFACELPETAARAQIETGLDGANSVRFSVDGRACGFAWCEPFESRDCAAQLRPGGCTVTLELTTSLRNLLGPFHLSEGESRSVGPLSFSREPNGVTPQEPPPYDAGYCVVATGARGSRITVSQKLIPEQGTGKARRRICSDARQDTMSSFRNKLQA
;
A
#
# COMPACT_ATOMS: atom_id res chain seq x y z
N MET A 1 20.86 -14.44 24.49
CA MET A 1 20.48 -15.64 23.70
C MET A 1 21.32 -15.64 22.44
N THR A 2 21.71 -16.78 21.90
CA THR A 2 22.49 -16.85 20.64
C THR A 2 21.62 -16.46 19.44
N CYS A 3 22.00 -15.42 18.71
CA CYS A 3 21.31 -14.94 17.52
C CYS A 3 21.87 -15.66 16.27
N SER A 4 21.48 -16.92 16.06
CA SER A 4 21.90 -17.72 14.91
C SER A 4 21.00 -17.47 13.68
N CYS A 5 21.61 -17.20 12.52
CA CYS A 5 20.89 -16.93 11.27
C CYS A 5 20.27 -18.20 10.66
N LYS A 6 18.94 -18.24 10.55
CA LYS A 6 18.15 -19.42 10.14
C LYS A 6 17.44 -19.21 8.79
N THR A 7 18.20 -19.16 7.69
CA THR A 7 17.66 -18.89 6.35
C THR A 7 16.75 -19.99 5.82
N THR A 8 17.12 -21.26 5.96
CA THR A 8 16.39 -22.44 5.44
C THR A 8 15.30 -22.97 6.37
N ALA A 9 15.18 -22.44 7.59
CA ALA A 9 14.21 -22.93 8.57
C ALA A 9 12.77 -22.53 8.17
N PRO A 10 11.76 -23.40 8.40
CA PRO A 10 10.35 -23.03 8.22
C PRO A 10 10.01 -21.73 8.96
N VAL A 11 9.37 -20.80 8.27
CA VAL A 11 9.02 -19.50 8.84
C VAL A 11 7.71 -19.61 9.63
N PRO A 12 7.70 -19.25 10.93
CA PRO A 12 6.49 -19.14 11.73
C PRO A 12 5.48 -18.16 11.13
N ASN A 13 4.20 -18.32 11.46
CA ASN A 13 3.14 -17.48 10.87
C ASN A 13 3.25 -16.00 11.27
N GLU A 14 3.88 -15.70 12.41
CA GLU A 14 4.09 -14.33 12.90
C GLU A 14 4.76 -13.41 11.85
N TYR A 15 5.71 -13.91 11.06
CA TYR A 15 6.47 -13.12 10.08
C TYR A 15 5.79 -13.02 8.70
N ARG A 16 4.67 -13.73 8.50
CA ARG A 16 3.93 -13.74 7.22
C ARG A 16 3.03 -12.50 7.10
N THR A 17 2.63 -12.22 5.87
CA THR A 17 1.55 -11.29 5.53
C THR A 17 0.25 -11.66 6.25
N VAL A 18 -0.45 -10.67 6.81
CA VAL A 18 -1.77 -10.80 7.45
C VAL A 18 -2.67 -9.71 6.82
N PRO A 19 -3.52 -10.04 5.84
CA PRO A 19 -4.32 -9.05 5.12
C PRO A 19 -5.43 -8.43 5.98
N PHE A 20 -5.85 -7.23 5.61
CA PHE A 20 -7.24 -6.82 5.84
C PHE A 20 -8.16 -7.73 5.03
N TRP A 21 -9.04 -8.44 5.72
CA TRP A 21 -10.09 -9.25 5.12
C TRP A 21 -11.41 -8.53 5.30
N SER A 22 -11.83 -7.84 4.24
CA SER A 22 -13.00 -6.98 4.21
C SER A 22 -14.27 -7.81 4.20
N TRP A 23 -14.86 -7.92 5.39
CA TRP A 23 -16.19 -8.48 5.61
C TRP A 23 -17.21 -7.47 5.09
N ASN A 24 -17.63 -7.72 3.86
CA ASN A 24 -18.66 -7.02 3.11
C ASN A 24 -19.67 -8.04 2.58
N ASP A 25 -20.81 -7.61 2.03
CA ASP A 25 -21.93 -8.50 1.64
C ASP A 25 -22.54 -9.27 2.83
N GLU A 26 -23.34 -10.32 2.58
CA GLU A 26 -23.94 -11.18 3.61
C GLU A 26 -23.02 -12.35 3.99
N LEU A 27 -22.72 -12.47 5.28
CA LEU A 27 -21.68 -13.34 5.83
C LEU A 27 -22.19 -14.75 6.15
N GLU A 28 -21.44 -15.75 5.67
CA GLU A 28 -21.73 -17.17 5.82
C GLU A 28 -20.51 -17.91 6.38
N PRO A 29 -20.62 -18.58 7.56
CA PRO A 29 -19.52 -19.29 8.20
C PRO A 29 -18.76 -20.27 7.29
N ASP A 30 -19.45 -21.01 6.42
CA ASP A 30 -18.79 -21.98 5.52
C ASP A 30 -17.97 -21.31 4.41
N GLU A 31 -18.41 -20.17 3.88
CA GLU A 31 -17.64 -19.39 2.89
C GLU A 31 -16.46 -18.69 3.55
N LEU A 32 -16.65 -18.13 4.75
CA LEU A 32 -15.58 -17.59 5.57
C LEU A 32 -14.49 -18.65 5.83
N VAL A 33 -14.89 -19.86 6.25
CA VAL A 33 -14.02 -21.02 6.43
C VAL A 33 -13.34 -21.45 5.13
N ARG A 34 -14.02 -21.39 3.97
CA ARG A 34 -13.42 -21.66 2.65
C ARG A 34 -12.34 -20.64 2.30
N GLN A 35 -12.57 -19.35 2.56
CA GLN A 35 -11.61 -18.29 2.28
C GLN A 35 -10.37 -18.40 3.19
N ILE A 36 -10.53 -18.71 4.48
CA ILE A 36 -9.42 -18.97 5.40
C ILE A 36 -8.55 -20.15 4.93
N ARG A 37 -9.15 -21.23 4.41
CA ARG A 37 -8.42 -22.35 3.79
C ARG A 37 -7.62 -21.89 2.57
N ALA A 38 -8.20 -21.03 1.73
CA ALA A 38 -7.50 -20.45 0.58
C ALA A 38 -6.33 -19.54 1.03
N MET A 39 -6.49 -18.72 2.07
CA MET A 39 -5.43 -17.89 2.64
C MET A 39 -4.24 -18.73 3.12
N LYS A 40 -4.51 -19.88 3.77
CA LYS A 40 -3.45 -20.82 4.17
C LYS A 40 -2.71 -21.40 2.97
N GLN A 41 -3.42 -21.72 1.89
CA GLN A 41 -2.82 -22.21 0.64
C GLN A 41 -1.95 -21.13 -0.04
N ALA A 42 -2.37 -19.86 0.03
CA ALA A 42 -1.61 -18.69 -0.44
C ALA A 42 -0.45 -18.26 0.48
N GLY A 43 -0.15 -19.02 1.55
CA GLY A 43 1.00 -18.77 2.42
C GLY A 43 0.86 -17.58 3.38
N LEU A 44 -0.36 -17.13 3.65
CA LEU A 44 -0.64 -16.04 4.60
C LEU A 44 -0.53 -16.53 6.06
N GLY A 45 -0.27 -15.61 6.98
CA GLY A 45 -0.08 -15.91 8.42
C GLY A 45 -1.35 -15.90 9.25
N GLY A 46 -2.37 -15.19 8.79
CA GLY A 46 -3.56 -14.82 9.55
C GLY A 46 -4.50 -13.97 8.71
N PHE A 47 -5.41 -13.25 9.36
CA PHE A 47 -6.28 -12.23 8.75
C PHE A 47 -6.82 -11.26 9.82
N PHE A 48 -7.10 -10.02 9.44
CA PHE A 48 -7.90 -9.07 10.21
C PHE A 48 -9.35 -9.08 9.73
N MET A 49 -10.31 -9.34 10.63
CA MET A 49 -11.76 -9.37 10.31
C MET A 49 -12.33 -7.93 10.24
N HIS A 50 -12.17 -7.27 9.09
CA HIS A 50 -12.42 -5.83 8.88
C HIS A 50 -13.84 -5.60 8.35
N ALA A 51 -14.74 -4.99 9.14
CA ALA A 51 -16.10 -4.64 8.70
C ALA A 51 -16.10 -3.44 7.74
N ARG A 52 -16.61 -3.61 6.50
CA ARG A 52 -16.43 -2.63 5.41
C ARG A 52 -17.68 -2.40 4.56
N SER A 53 -17.68 -1.29 3.83
CA SER A 53 -18.60 -0.92 2.74
C SER A 53 -19.29 -2.10 2.06
N GLY A 54 -20.62 -2.10 2.09
CA GLY A 54 -21.47 -3.12 1.51
C GLY A 54 -21.75 -4.33 2.42
N LEU A 55 -21.30 -4.36 3.66
CA LEU A 55 -21.66 -5.36 4.67
C LEU A 55 -23.18 -5.36 4.93
N LYS A 56 -23.83 -6.53 4.78
CA LYS A 56 -25.27 -6.72 5.04
C LYS A 56 -25.56 -7.40 6.37
N THR A 57 -24.60 -8.14 6.92
CA THR A 57 -24.72 -8.76 8.25
C THR A 57 -24.56 -7.71 9.36
N PRO A 58 -25.52 -7.53 10.28
CA PRO A 58 -25.42 -6.52 11.33
C PRO A 58 -24.17 -6.67 12.21
N TYR A 59 -23.34 -5.62 12.24
CA TYR A 59 -22.14 -5.55 13.07
C TYR A 59 -22.46 -5.79 14.54
N MET A 60 -21.66 -6.62 15.21
CA MET A 60 -21.87 -7.03 16.61
C MET A 60 -23.26 -7.63 16.92
N GLY A 61 -23.97 -8.13 15.89
CA GLY A 61 -25.18 -8.95 16.03
C GLY A 61 -24.86 -10.44 16.24
N GLU A 62 -25.88 -11.26 16.49
CA GLU A 62 -25.73 -12.71 16.72
C GLU A 62 -24.96 -13.39 15.56
N ARG A 63 -25.39 -13.16 14.31
CA ARG A 63 -24.74 -13.67 13.10
C ARG A 63 -23.28 -13.21 12.94
N TRP A 64 -22.94 -11.99 13.38
CA TRP A 64 -21.55 -11.52 13.40
C TRP A 64 -20.69 -12.39 14.32
N PHE A 65 -21.19 -12.71 15.52
CA PHE A 65 -20.47 -13.58 16.46
C PHE A 65 -20.43 -15.04 16.04
N GLU A 66 -21.43 -15.57 15.33
CA GLU A 66 -21.34 -16.89 14.66
C GLU A 66 -20.15 -16.94 13.70
N CYS A 67 -20.06 -15.94 12.82
CA CYS A 67 -18.99 -15.80 11.83
C CYS A 67 -17.61 -15.66 12.50
N VAL A 68 -17.46 -14.77 13.49
CA VAL A 68 -16.20 -14.59 14.22
C VAL A 68 -15.76 -15.88 14.93
N LYS A 69 -16.70 -16.60 15.56
CA LYS A 69 -16.44 -17.90 16.21
C LYS A 69 -15.98 -18.96 15.20
N ALA A 70 -16.61 -19.06 14.04
CA ALA A 70 -16.19 -19.99 12.99
C ALA A 70 -14.77 -19.69 12.49
N CYS A 71 -14.45 -18.41 12.28
CA CYS A 71 -13.15 -17.95 11.83
C CYS A 71 -12.04 -18.23 12.85
N ILE A 72 -12.27 -17.98 14.14
CA ILE A 72 -11.32 -18.29 15.22
C ILE A 72 -11.03 -19.81 15.29
N LEU A 73 -12.06 -20.65 15.17
CA LEU A 73 -11.92 -22.11 15.23
C LEU A 73 -11.16 -22.67 14.02
N GLU A 74 -11.44 -22.20 12.81
CA GLU A 74 -10.73 -22.63 11.61
C GLU A 74 -9.29 -22.08 11.55
N ALA A 75 -9.06 -20.87 12.06
CA ALA A 75 -7.72 -20.29 12.19
C ALA A 75 -6.85 -21.14 13.13
N GLU A 76 -7.31 -21.45 14.34
CA GLU A 76 -6.64 -22.37 15.27
C GLU A 76 -6.33 -23.72 14.61
N ARG A 77 -7.31 -24.31 13.93
CA ARG A 77 -7.18 -25.60 13.22
C ARG A 77 -6.12 -25.58 12.10
N LEU A 78 -5.81 -24.42 11.55
CA LEU A 78 -4.78 -24.18 10.53
C LEU A 78 -3.51 -23.49 11.08
N GLY A 79 -3.47 -23.22 12.38
CA GLY A 79 -2.41 -22.45 13.05
C GLY A 79 -2.24 -21.02 12.52
N LEU A 80 -3.31 -20.40 12.02
CA LEU A 80 -3.33 -19.00 11.55
C LEU A 80 -3.63 -18.05 12.71
N ASP A 81 -3.08 -16.83 12.65
CA ASP A 81 -3.40 -15.76 13.58
C ASP A 81 -4.73 -15.08 13.21
N ALA A 82 -5.78 -15.27 14.01
CA ALA A 82 -7.03 -14.54 13.88
C ALA A 82 -6.95 -13.19 14.61
N TRP A 83 -7.12 -12.08 13.88
CA TRP A 83 -7.14 -10.73 14.44
C TRP A 83 -8.52 -10.08 14.29
N LEU A 84 -8.88 -9.26 15.28
CA LEU A 84 -10.04 -8.38 15.23
C LEU A 84 -9.68 -7.03 14.58
N TYR A 85 -10.71 -6.34 14.12
CA TYR A 85 -10.71 -4.91 13.77
C TYR A 85 -11.75 -4.25 14.68
N ASP A 86 -11.45 -3.07 15.23
CA ASP A 86 -12.23 -2.49 16.34
C ASP A 86 -13.43 -1.62 15.94
N GLU A 87 -13.74 -1.48 14.65
CA GLU A 87 -14.78 -0.57 14.14
C GLU A 87 -15.64 -1.18 13.00
N ILE A 88 -16.67 -0.45 12.54
CA ILE A 88 -17.31 -0.64 11.23
C ILE A 88 -17.31 0.65 10.42
N GLY A 89 -16.54 0.66 9.33
CA GLY A 89 -16.26 1.87 8.56
C GLY A 89 -15.23 2.75 9.28
N TRP A 90 -14.06 2.91 8.66
CA TRP A 90 -12.97 3.76 9.15
C TRP A 90 -13.42 5.22 9.37
N PRO A 91 -12.82 5.98 10.31
CA PRO A 91 -11.75 5.58 11.24
C PRO A 91 -12.26 5.17 12.63
N SER A 92 -11.43 4.45 13.37
CA SER A 92 -11.77 3.83 14.67
C SER A 92 -12.16 4.82 15.78
N GLY A 93 -13.07 4.40 16.66
CA GLY A 93 -13.31 5.01 17.98
C GLY A 93 -14.77 5.32 18.32
N PHE A 94 -15.70 5.14 17.39
CA PHE A 94 -17.11 5.54 17.52
C PHE A 94 -18.08 4.35 17.67
N GLY A 95 -17.61 3.11 17.45
CA GLY A 95 -18.30 1.87 17.75
C GLY A 95 -19.59 1.68 16.97
N GLY A 96 -19.53 1.83 15.64
CA GLY A 96 -20.67 1.77 14.71
C GLY A 96 -21.73 2.86 14.90
N GLY A 97 -21.49 3.83 15.79
CA GLY A 97 -22.42 4.88 16.19
C GLY A 97 -22.79 4.86 17.67
N GLU A 98 -22.52 3.77 18.40
CA GLU A 98 -22.96 3.64 19.80
C GLU A 98 -22.26 4.62 20.76
N VAL A 99 -21.07 5.11 20.43
CA VAL A 99 -20.31 6.03 21.31
C VAL A 99 -20.81 7.47 21.14
N ASN A 100 -20.86 7.99 19.91
CA ASN A 100 -21.38 9.33 19.58
C ASN A 100 -22.91 9.47 19.77
N ALA A 101 -23.64 8.35 19.85
CA ALA A 101 -25.03 8.35 20.31
C ALA A 101 -25.20 8.57 21.82
N SER A 102 -24.14 8.44 22.63
CA SER A 102 -24.25 8.45 24.11
C SER A 102 -24.44 9.83 24.73
N GLY A 103 -24.09 10.92 24.04
CA GLY A 103 -24.26 12.30 24.52
C GLY A 103 -23.40 13.31 23.76
N ASP A 104 -23.67 14.61 23.92
CA ASP A 104 -22.84 15.66 23.29
C ASP A 104 -21.44 15.72 23.91
N GLU A 105 -21.25 15.31 25.15
CA GLU A 105 -19.95 15.15 25.80
C GLU A 105 -19.09 14.04 25.18
N PHE A 106 -19.69 13.12 24.42
CA PHE A 106 -18.99 12.07 23.67
C PHE A 106 -18.60 12.49 22.24
N ARG A 107 -19.28 13.48 21.66
CA ARG A 107 -19.10 13.90 20.25
C ARG A 107 -17.88 14.78 20.02
N GLN A 108 -17.24 14.65 18.87
CA GLN A 108 -16.11 15.49 18.44
C GLN A 108 -16.53 16.97 18.37
N LYS A 109 -15.65 17.91 18.74
CA LYS A 109 -15.94 19.36 18.70
C LYS A 109 -14.73 20.16 18.22
N PHE A 110 -14.97 21.27 17.54
CA PHE A 110 -13.91 22.13 17.00
C PHE A 110 -14.31 23.60 16.98
N LEU A 111 -13.33 24.49 17.02
CA LEU A 111 -13.51 25.93 17.12
C LEU A 111 -13.81 26.58 15.77
N ARG A 112 -14.67 27.61 15.82
CA ARG A 112 -14.89 28.60 14.77
C ARG A 112 -14.52 29.98 15.31
N PHE A 113 -14.00 30.83 14.44
CA PHE A 113 -13.64 32.21 14.75
C PHE A 113 -14.34 33.11 13.74
N ARG A 114 -15.04 34.14 14.22
CA ARG A 114 -15.74 35.12 13.38
C ARG A 114 -15.56 36.51 13.97
N THR A 115 -15.29 37.52 13.14
CA THR A 115 -15.50 38.92 13.55
C THR A 115 -16.90 39.30 13.14
N VAL A 116 -17.74 39.66 14.11
CA VAL A 116 -19.17 39.95 13.93
C VAL A 116 -19.54 41.20 14.73
N ARG A 117 -20.70 41.81 14.48
CA ARG A 117 -21.23 42.83 15.40
C ARG A 117 -21.75 42.16 16.66
N ARG A 118 -21.73 42.88 17.78
CA ARG A 118 -22.23 42.39 19.09
C ARG A 118 -23.68 41.87 19.03
N GLU A 119 -24.51 42.43 18.15
CA GLU A 119 -25.90 42.01 17.91
C GLU A 119 -26.04 40.73 17.06
N GLU A 120 -24.94 40.25 16.48
CA GLU A 120 -24.86 39.07 15.60
C GLU A 120 -24.11 37.89 16.26
N CYS A 121 -23.62 38.08 17.49
CA CYS A 121 -22.97 37.05 18.29
C CYS A 121 -23.94 35.90 18.62
N ALA A 122 -23.42 34.67 18.60
CA ALA A 122 -24.14 33.51 19.10
C ALA A 122 -24.38 33.61 20.62
N VAL A 123 -25.48 33.02 21.08
CA VAL A 123 -25.84 32.88 22.51
C VAL A 123 -25.67 31.45 23.03
N GLU A 124 -25.41 30.50 22.13
CA GLU A 124 -25.12 29.10 22.44
C GLU A 124 -23.75 28.72 21.85
N GLN A 125 -23.13 27.67 22.41
CA GLN A 125 -21.86 27.11 21.94
C GLN A 125 -20.69 28.13 21.85
N VAL A 126 -20.77 29.23 22.60
CA VAL A 126 -19.70 30.24 22.73
C VAL A 126 -18.55 29.64 23.55
N ALA A 127 -17.34 29.60 22.98
CA ALA A 127 -16.11 29.27 23.68
C ALA A 127 -15.48 30.51 24.37
N GLY A 128 -15.67 31.69 23.77
CA GLY A 128 -15.35 33.00 24.35
C GLY A 128 -15.61 34.17 23.39
N LEU A 129 -15.74 35.37 23.96
CA LEU A 129 -15.87 36.64 23.23
C LEU A 129 -14.69 37.55 23.56
N TYR A 130 -14.17 38.28 22.58
CA TYR A 130 -12.94 39.08 22.67
C TYR A 130 -13.09 40.41 21.93
N SER A 131 -12.21 41.37 22.22
CA SER A 131 -12.09 42.58 21.38
C SER A 131 -11.72 42.21 19.93
N PRO A 132 -11.99 43.06 18.91
CA PRO A 132 -11.77 42.74 17.48
C PRO A 132 -10.36 42.28 17.12
N ASP A 133 -9.37 42.76 17.87
CA ASP A 133 -7.94 42.42 17.76
C ASP A 133 -7.54 41.14 18.53
N GLY A 134 -8.49 40.51 19.23
CA GLY A 134 -8.29 39.37 20.12
C GLY A 134 -7.49 39.67 21.40
N SER A 135 -7.09 40.91 21.67
CA SER A 135 -6.14 41.24 22.74
C SER A 135 -6.73 41.16 24.15
N ARG A 136 -8.05 41.25 24.29
CA ARG A 136 -8.76 41.20 25.57
C ARG A 136 -9.94 40.23 25.50
N TYR A 137 -9.97 39.28 26.43
CA TYR A 137 -11.16 38.48 26.72
C TYR A 137 -12.24 39.35 27.36
N LEU A 138 -13.48 39.22 26.88
CA LEU A 138 -14.62 40.03 27.29
C LEU A 138 -15.68 39.22 28.05
N GLY A 139 -15.75 37.90 27.87
CA GLY A 139 -16.73 37.04 28.54
C GLY A 139 -17.25 35.93 27.63
N SER A 140 -18.45 35.43 27.91
CA SER A 140 -19.16 34.45 27.08
C SER A 140 -20.62 34.78 26.80
N ASP A 141 -21.19 35.80 27.45
CA ASP A 141 -22.51 36.35 27.14
C ASP A 141 -22.36 37.67 26.35
N PRO A 142 -22.87 37.79 25.12
CA PRO A 142 -22.86 39.04 24.39
C PRO A 142 -23.78 40.11 25.00
N SER A 143 -24.72 39.74 25.88
CA SER A 143 -25.62 40.69 26.56
C SER A 143 -24.87 41.68 27.45
N GLU A 144 -23.76 41.26 28.06
CA GLU A 144 -22.91 42.07 28.94
C GLU A 144 -21.99 43.06 28.18
N LEU A 145 -21.89 42.93 26.85
CA LEU A 145 -20.89 43.63 26.04
C LEU A 145 -21.41 44.95 25.42
N PRO A 146 -20.52 45.96 25.22
CA PRO A 146 -20.84 47.17 24.49
C PRO A 146 -21.08 46.88 22.99
N ALA A 147 -21.91 47.70 22.35
CA ALA A 147 -22.13 47.62 20.90
C ALA A 147 -20.84 47.96 20.12
N GLY A 148 -20.57 47.19 19.07
CA GLY A 148 -19.35 47.27 18.26
C GLY A 148 -19.05 45.95 17.55
N GLU A 149 -17.88 45.86 16.93
CA GLU A 149 -17.33 44.58 16.47
C GLU A 149 -16.79 43.77 17.66
N ILE A 150 -16.92 42.45 17.57
CA ILE A 150 -16.47 41.46 18.55
C ILE A 150 -15.77 40.34 17.77
N LEU A 151 -14.60 39.89 18.25
CA LEU A 151 -14.06 38.61 17.83
C LEU A 151 -14.79 37.54 18.65
N GLU A 152 -15.64 36.75 17.98
CA GLU A 152 -16.34 35.62 18.55
C GLU A 152 -15.52 34.34 18.30
N ILE A 153 -15.37 33.51 19.33
CA ILE A 153 -14.97 32.11 19.18
C ILE A 153 -16.10 31.22 19.69
N THR A 154 -16.66 30.43 18.78
CA THR A 154 -17.69 29.40 19.03
C THR A 154 -17.11 28.01 18.82
N TYR A 155 -17.81 26.95 19.23
CA TYR A 155 -17.48 25.58 18.86
C TYR A 155 -18.66 24.93 18.11
N GLU A 156 -18.37 24.11 17.10
CA GLU A 156 -19.34 23.21 16.47
C GLU A 156 -19.20 21.81 17.06
N VAL A 157 -20.31 21.07 17.14
CA VAL A 157 -20.35 19.65 17.52
C VAL A 157 -20.55 18.80 16.26
N ASN A 158 -19.64 17.86 16.00
CA ASN A 158 -19.80 16.87 14.94
C ASN A 158 -20.53 15.63 15.49
N PRO A 159 -21.77 15.32 15.06
CA PRO A 159 -22.51 14.17 15.56
C PRO A 159 -22.03 12.83 15.00
N PHE A 160 -21.17 12.82 13.97
CA PHE A 160 -20.72 11.62 13.26
C PHE A 160 -19.39 11.03 13.79
N TYR A 161 -18.73 11.70 14.74
CA TYR A 161 -17.47 11.22 15.33
C TYR A 161 -17.32 11.66 16.80
N VAL A 162 -16.23 11.25 17.46
CA VAL A 162 -16.08 11.29 18.93
C VAL A 162 -14.96 12.20 19.46
N ASP A 163 -15.09 12.67 20.70
CA ASP A 163 -14.04 13.41 21.42
C ASP A 163 -13.00 12.43 22.00
N VAL A 164 -12.02 12.04 21.19
CA VAL A 164 -10.92 11.14 21.59
C VAL A 164 -10.02 11.71 22.71
N LEU A 165 -10.14 12.99 23.07
CA LEU A 165 -9.46 13.57 24.23
C LEU A 165 -10.19 13.21 25.54
N ASN A 166 -11.48 12.89 25.49
CA ASN A 166 -12.28 12.50 26.65
C ASN A 166 -12.01 11.03 27.02
N PRO A 167 -11.51 10.71 28.22
CA PRO A 167 -11.27 9.32 28.62
C PRO A 167 -12.55 8.47 28.67
N ALA A 168 -13.72 9.06 28.95
CA ALA A 168 -14.99 8.36 29.01
C ALA A 168 -15.45 7.86 27.62
N VAL A 169 -15.08 8.57 26.54
CA VAL A 169 -15.31 8.14 25.16
C VAL A 169 -14.60 6.81 24.90
N THR A 170 -13.32 6.71 25.28
CA THR A 170 -12.55 5.47 25.07
C THR A 170 -13.01 4.35 26.01
N GLU A 171 -13.47 4.66 27.23
CA GLU A 171 -14.11 3.68 28.12
C GLU A 171 -15.42 3.12 27.52
N LYS A 172 -16.27 3.97 26.93
CA LYS A 172 -17.49 3.54 26.22
C LYS A 172 -17.18 2.78 24.92
N PHE A 173 -16.16 3.18 24.16
CA PHE A 173 -15.70 2.46 22.97
C PHE A 173 -15.22 1.04 23.33
N LEU A 174 -14.33 0.92 24.32
CA LEU A 174 -13.88 -0.38 24.85
C LEU A 174 -15.05 -1.23 25.33
N ALA A 175 -16.08 -0.64 25.96
CA ALA A 175 -17.26 -1.38 26.40
C ALA A 175 -18.10 -1.94 25.25
N VAL A 176 -18.32 -1.17 24.16
CA VAL A 176 -19.17 -1.61 23.04
C VAL A 176 -18.44 -2.49 22.01
N THR A 177 -17.11 -2.44 21.94
CA THR A 177 -16.32 -3.24 20.99
C THR A 177 -15.51 -4.33 21.69
N HIS A 178 -14.43 -3.96 22.39
CA HIS A 178 -13.45 -4.89 22.95
C HIS A 178 -14.04 -5.81 24.04
N GLN A 179 -14.76 -5.24 25.00
CA GLN A 179 -15.42 -5.98 26.08
C GLN A 179 -16.57 -6.84 25.55
N ARG A 180 -17.35 -6.32 24.59
CA ARG A 180 -18.45 -7.06 23.93
C ARG A 180 -17.94 -8.31 23.20
N TYR A 181 -16.79 -8.24 22.53
CA TYR A 181 -16.09 -9.43 22.01
C TYR A 181 -15.68 -10.39 23.14
N PHE A 182 -15.08 -9.87 24.22
CA PHE A 182 -14.57 -10.69 25.32
C PHE A 182 -15.67 -11.47 26.05
N ASP A 183 -16.78 -10.80 26.34
CA ASP A 183 -17.93 -11.37 27.05
C ASP A 183 -18.72 -12.36 26.19
N THR A 184 -18.91 -12.03 24.90
CA THR A 184 -19.75 -12.83 23.98
C THR A 184 -19.05 -14.08 23.46
N LEU A 185 -17.75 -14.01 23.17
CA LEU A 185 -16.95 -15.16 22.74
C LEU A 185 -16.45 -16.00 23.93
N GLY A 186 -16.29 -15.36 25.09
CA GLY A 186 -15.80 -15.96 26.32
C GLY A 186 -14.30 -16.29 26.30
N ALA A 187 -13.70 -16.31 27.49
CA ALA A 187 -12.26 -16.43 27.69
C ALA A 187 -11.58 -17.69 27.08
N GLY A 188 -12.35 -18.68 26.61
CA GLY A 188 -11.84 -19.83 25.86
C GLY A 188 -11.51 -19.51 24.40
N LEU A 189 -12.36 -18.74 23.71
CA LEU A 189 -12.13 -18.28 22.33
C LEU A 189 -11.23 -17.03 22.31
N CYS A 190 -11.37 -16.12 23.27
CA CYS A 190 -10.57 -14.89 23.31
C CYS A 190 -9.06 -15.15 23.45
N ARG A 191 -8.65 -16.29 24.03
CA ARG A 191 -7.23 -16.73 24.09
C ARG A 191 -6.67 -17.22 22.75
N ARG A 192 -7.51 -17.38 21.73
CA ARG A 192 -7.16 -17.80 20.35
C ARG A 192 -7.13 -16.63 19.38
N ILE A 193 -7.60 -15.45 19.82
CA ILE A 193 -7.46 -14.19 19.10
C ILE A 193 -6.05 -13.66 19.37
N LYS A 194 -5.33 -13.36 18.30
CA LYS A 194 -3.94 -12.86 18.36
C LYS A 194 -3.89 -11.42 18.87
N GLY A 195 -4.83 -10.59 18.42
CA GLY A 195 -4.88 -9.18 18.76
C GLY A 195 -5.98 -8.41 18.04
N ILE A 196 -5.89 -7.09 18.10
CA ILE A 196 -6.82 -6.16 17.47
C ILE A 196 -6.11 -5.01 16.77
N PHE A 197 -6.66 -4.57 15.64
CA PHE A 197 -6.24 -3.41 14.86
C PHE A 197 -7.13 -2.20 15.22
N THR A 198 -6.52 -1.01 15.33
CA THR A 198 -7.22 0.29 15.36
C THR A 198 -6.71 1.17 14.22
N ASP A 199 -7.61 1.90 13.57
CA ASP A 199 -7.45 2.39 12.21
C ASP A 199 -7.66 3.91 12.15
N GLU A 200 -6.57 4.66 11.94
CA GLU A 200 -6.49 6.12 11.84
C GLU A 200 -7.41 6.95 12.77
N PRO A 201 -7.46 6.69 14.09
CA PRO A 201 -8.17 7.55 15.02
C PRO A 201 -7.60 8.99 14.95
N GLN A 202 -8.45 9.99 15.16
CA GLN A 202 -8.12 11.41 14.91
C GLN A 202 -8.72 12.35 15.96
N VAL A 203 -8.11 13.52 16.21
CA VAL A 203 -8.77 14.58 17.01
C VAL A 203 -9.77 15.36 16.17
N VAL A 204 -9.30 16.22 15.25
CA VAL A 204 -10.10 17.02 14.30
C VAL A 204 -9.18 17.42 13.15
N ILE A 205 -9.42 16.94 11.92
CA ILE A 205 -8.60 17.35 10.78
C ILE A 205 -8.84 18.82 10.40
N GLY A 206 -7.75 19.59 10.33
CA GLY A 206 -7.69 20.91 9.69
C GLY A 206 -8.47 22.02 10.39
N ARG A 207 -8.89 21.84 11.65
CA ARG A 207 -9.58 22.83 12.48
C ARG A 207 -9.15 22.69 13.94
N PRO A 208 -8.94 23.77 14.71
CA PRO A 208 -8.54 23.66 16.12
C PRO A 208 -9.58 22.92 16.96
N VAL A 209 -9.16 21.85 17.65
CA VAL A 209 -10.02 21.01 18.49
C VAL A 209 -10.57 21.77 19.71
N TRP A 210 -11.78 21.42 20.14
CA TRP A 210 -12.35 21.86 21.42
C TRP A 210 -12.78 20.66 22.26
N SER A 211 -12.50 20.71 23.56
CA SER A 211 -13.01 19.70 24.51
C SER A 211 -13.09 20.29 25.93
N PRO A 212 -14.16 20.03 26.70
CA PRO A 212 -14.19 20.30 28.13
C PRO A 212 -13.04 19.62 28.89
N THR A 213 -12.61 18.44 28.44
CA THR A 213 -11.47 17.71 29.01
C THR A 213 -10.16 18.48 28.78
N LEU A 214 -9.97 19.07 27.60
CA LEU A 214 -8.80 19.90 27.28
C LEU A 214 -8.75 21.16 28.16
N ASN A 215 -9.87 21.86 28.34
CA ASN A 215 -9.95 23.05 29.19
C ASN A 215 -9.62 22.72 30.67
N ALA A 216 -10.24 21.68 31.23
CA ALA A 216 -9.97 21.24 32.60
C ALA A 216 -8.53 20.74 32.80
N ALA A 217 -7.95 20.10 31.78
CA ALA A 217 -6.55 19.68 31.80
C ALA A 217 -5.57 20.87 31.71
N TYR A 218 -5.87 21.88 30.89
CA TYR A 218 -5.04 23.07 30.71
C TYR A 218 -4.94 23.87 32.02
N ARG A 219 -6.08 24.12 32.68
CA ARG A 219 -6.14 24.73 34.02
C ARG A 219 -5.29 23.96 35.03
N ARG A 220 -5.43 22.63 35.08
CA ARG A 220 -4.67 21.76 36.00
C ARG A 220 -3.17 21.70 35.69
N ARG A 221 -2.77 21.77 34.41
CA ARG A 221 -1.38 21.58 33.98
C ARG A 221 -0.53 22.86 34.05
N TYR A 222 -1.16 24.02 33.81
CA TYR A 222 -0.47 25.30 33.65
C TYR A 222 -0.92 26.39 34.64
N GLY A 223 -1.98 26.18 35.42
CA GLY A 223 -2.53 27.19 36.34
C GLY A 223 -3.17 28.39 35.63
N ARG A 224 -3.56 28.22 34.35
CA ARG A 224 -4.07 29.26 33.45
C ARG A 224 -5.39 28.82 32.85
N GLU A 225 -6.30 29.75 32.60
CA GLU A 225 -7.55 29.46 31.89
C GLU A 225 -7.29 29.31 30.39
N LEU A 226 -7.92 28.32 29.74
CA LEU A 226 -7.78 28.12 28.30
C LEU A 226 -8.49 29.22 27.51
N THR A 227 -9.73 29.54 27.89
CA THR A 227 -10.61 30.46 27.15
C THR A 227 -9.95 31.82 26.86
N PRO A 228 -9.34 32.54 27.82
CA PRO A 228 -8.74 33.86 27.53
C PRO A 228 -7.59 33.83 26.51
N GLU A 229 -6.96 32.67 26.26
CA GLU A 229 -5.81 32.54 25.35
C GLU A 229 -6.19 32.03 23.95
N LEU A 230 -7.42 31.57 23.71
CA LEU A 230 -7.86 30.99 22.43
C LEU A 230 -7.57 31.82 21.15
N PRO A 231 -7.62 33.17 21.14
CA PRO A 231 -7.26 33.95 19.95
C PRO A 231 -5.82 33.68 19.46
N MET A 232 -4.91 33.29 20.36
CA MET A 232 -3.51 32.95 20.06
C MET A 232 -3.36 31.70 19.17
N LEU A 233 -4.42 30.91 18.99
CA LEU A 233 -4.46 29.84 17.97
C LEU A 233 -4.26 30.40 16.56
N ARG A 234 -4.82 31.59 16.26
CA ARG A 234 -4.80 32.19 14.91
C ARG A 234 -4.05 33.52 14.83
N LEU A 235 -3.96 34.26 15.93
CA LEU A 235 -3.36 35.61 15.98
C LEU A 235 -1.97 35.59 16.61
N ASP A 236 -1.06 36.43 16.13
CA ASP A 236 0.30 36.59 16.67
C ASP A 236 0.32 37.58 17.85
N LEU A 237 -0.50 37.32 18.86
CA LEU A 237 -0.49 38.08 20.11
C LEU A 237 0.77 37.75 20.94
N PRO A 238 1.19 38.62 21.88
CA PRO A 238 2.31 38.32 22.78
C PRO A 238 2.13 36.98 23.51
N GLY A 239 3.15 36.12 23.46
CA GLY A 239 3.13 34.77 24.05
C GLY A 239 2.40 33.70 23.21
N ALA A 240 1.94 34.01 21.99
CA ALA A 240 1.14 33.07 21.20
C ALA A 240 1.89 31.78 20.80
N ALA A 241 3.21 31.81 20.54
CA ALA A 241 4.00 30.61 20.27
C ALA A 241 4.04 29.67 21.49
N ALA A 242 4.32 30.22 22.68
CA ALA A 242 4.28 29.48 23.94
C ALA A 242 2.87 28.94 24.26
N PHE A 243 1.81 29.69 23.97
CA PHE A 243 0.45 29.19 24.06
C PHE A 243 0.20 27.99 23.13
N ARG A 244 0.56 28.09 21.85
CA ARG A 244 0.31 27.02 20.88
C ARG A 244 1.09 25.73 21.21
N ILE A 245 2.32 25.86 21.73
CA ILE A 245 3.08 24.73 22.29
C ILE A 245 2.37 24.09 23.48
N ARG A 246 1.87 24.89 24.45
CA ARG A 246 1.06 24.37 25.57
C ARG A 246 -0.23 23.70 25.10
N PHE A 247 -0.88 24.25 24.07
CA PHE A 247 -2.14 23.75 23.52
C PHE A 247 -1.95 22.42 22.79
N TYR A 248 -1.18 22.41 21.70
CA TYR A 248 -1.02 21.22 20.86
C TYR A 248 -0.22 20.10 21.54
N GLY A 249 0.73 20.44 22.42
CA GLY A 249 1.40 19.46 23.28
C GLY A 249 0.47 18.80 24.28
N LEU A 250 -0.51 19.53 24.84
CA LEU A 250 -1.53 18.95 25.72
C LEU A 250 -2.58 18.14 24.95
N VAL A 251 -2.94 18.54 23.73
CA VAL A 251 -3.78 17.74 22.82
C VAL A 251 -3.11 16.39 22.54
N ALA A 252 -1.84 16.39 22.14
CA ALA A 252 -1.06 15.16 21.93
C ALA A 252 -0.93 14.30 23.19
N GLU A 253 -0.66 14.91 24.37
CA GLU A 253 -0.61 14.19 25.66
C GLU A 253 -1.95 13.52 25.99
N LEU A 254 -3.06 14.24 25.81
CA LEU A 254 -4.40 13.75 26.07
C LEU A 254 -4.78 12.63 25.09
N PHE A 255 -4.58 12.81 23.79
CA PHE A 255 -4.96 11.81 22.79
C PHE A 255 -4.13 10.53 22.93
N SER A 256 -2.79 10.65 22.96
CA SER A 256 -1.85 9.54 23.18
C SER A 256 -2.18 8.71 24.42
N ARG A 257 -2.50 9.36 25.55
CA ARG A 257 -2.84 8.66 26.80
C ARG A 257 -4.25 8.11 26.79
N ASN A 258 -5.24 8.92 26.43
CA ASN A 258 -6.65 8.62 26.70
C ASN A 258 -7.25 7.70 25.63
N TYR A 259 -6.79 7.75 24.38
CA TYR A 259 -7.18 6.79 23.35
C TYR A 259 -6.20 5.60 23.31
N THR A 260 -5.10 5.74 22.57
CA THR A 260 -4.15 4.66 22.25
C THR A 260 -3.53 4.03 23.51
N GLY A 261 -3.21 4.84 24.52
CA GLY A 261 -2.68 4.37 25.80
C GLY A 261 -3.66 3.51 26.59
N ARG A 262 -4.96 3.82 26.57
CA ARG A 262 -6.01 3.03 27.22
C ARG A 262 -6.29 1.73 26.48
N ILE A 263 -6.43 1.78 25.15
CA ILE A 263 -6.67 0.57 24.33
C ILE A 263 -5.49 -0.40 24.47
N GLY A 264 -4.25 0.09 24.33
CA GLY A 264 -3.06 -0.74 24.51
C GLY A 264 -2.91 -1.31 25.93
N ALA A 265 -3.35 -0.58 26.96
CA ALA A 265 -3.38 -1.10 28.33
C ALA A 265 -4.44 -2.20 28.49
N TRP A 266 -5.65 -2.01 27.95
CA TRP A 266 -6.71 -3.02 27.98
C TRP A 266 -6.26 -4.30 27.25
N CYS A 267 -5.68 -4.18 26.05
CA CYS A 267 -5.21 -5.33 25.28
C CYS A 267 -4.13 -6.13 26.01
N ARG A 268 -3.12 -5.44 26.60
CA ARG A 268 -2.08 -6.09 27.42
C ARG A 268 -2.66 -6.83 28.63
N THR A 269 -3.68 -6.29 29.29
CA THR A 269 -4.34 -6.94 30.43
C THR A 269 -5.11 -8.21 30.03
N HIS A 270 -5.67 -8.26 28.81
CA HIS A 270 -6.43 -9.41 28.30
C HIS A 270 -5.59 -10.40 27.48
N GLY A 271 -4.30 -10.12 27.28
CA GLY A 271 -3.37 -10.99 26.54
C GLY A 271 -3.42 -10.84 25.02
N TRP A 272 -3.98 -9.74 24.52
CA TRP A 272 -4.06 -9.43 23.09
C TRP A 272 -2.92 -8.52 22.63
N GLU A 273 -2.44 -8.75 21.43
CA GLU A 273 -1.57 -7.79 20.74
C GLU A 273 -2.39 -6.60 20.21
N PHE A 274 -1.78 -5.42 20.19
CA PHE A 274 -2.40 -4.20 19.69
C PHE A 274 -1.57 -3.65 18.53
N THR A 275 -2.21 -3.40 17.39
CA THR A 275 -1.56 -2.93 16.15
C THR A 275 -2.40 -1.83 15.49
N GLY A 276 -1.80 -1.07 14.58
CA GLY A 276 -2.44 0.06 13.88
C GLY A 276 -1.46 1.18 13.58
N HIS A 277 -1.99 2.26 13.03
CA HIS A 277 -1.30 3.49 12.62
C HIS A 277 -2.18 4.71 12.95
N GLN A 278 -1.74 5.95 12.66
CA GLN A 278 -2.53 7.16 12.91
C GLN A 278 -2.80 7.94 11.62
N VAL A 279 -3.92 8.66 11.55
CA VAL A 279 -4.23 9.49 10.39
C VAL A 279 -3.11 10.52 10.14
N GLN A 280 -2.84 10.86 8.88
CA GLN A 280 -2.03 12.03 8.50
C GLN A 280 -0.62 12.09 9.11
N GLU A 281 0.06 10.94 9.18
CA GLU A 281 1.41 10.78 9.73
C GLU A 281 2.55 11.14 8.73
N ILE A 282 2.21 11.82 7.64
CA ILE A 282 3.04 12.09 6.45
C ILE A 282 4.12 13.16 6.69
N ASN A 283 3.85 14.21 7.47
CA ASN A 283 4.80 15.27 7.84
C ASN A 283 4.38 16.00 9.13
N TYR A 284 5.18 16.98 9.59
CA TYR A 284 4.89 17.72 10.82
C TYR A 284 3.57 18.49 10.81
N ALA A 285 3.24 19.18 9.71
CA ALA A 285 2.07 20.05 9.65
C ALA A 285 0.77 19.24 9.70
N GLU A 286 0.77 18.12 8.99
CA GLU A 286 -0.31 17.14 8.95
C GLU A 286 -0.43 16.37 10.27
N ALA A 287 0.67 16.07 10.97
CA ALA A 287 0.63 15.55 12.34
C ALA A 287 0.01 16.54 13.36
N VAL A 288 0.33 17.84 13.28
CA VAL A 288 -0.34 18.85 14.16
C VAL A 288 -1.83 18.97 13.83
N CYS A 289 -2.19 18.95 12.55
CA CYS A 289 -3.56 19.22 12.11
C CYS A 289 -4.59 18.14 12.49
N SER A 290 -4.13 16.99 13.00
CA SER A 290 -4.91 15.74 13.07
C SER A 290 -4.72 14.93 14.37
N ASN A 291 -3.52 15.00 14.96
CA ASN A 291 -3.11 14.25 16.17
C ASN A 291 -2.53 15.17 17.26
N GLY A 292 -2.00 16.34 16.88
CA GLY A 292 -1.03 17.09 17.66
C GLY A 292 0.40 16.54 17.47
N ALA A 293 0.61 15.24 17.69
CA ALA A 293 1.85 14.52 17.36
C ALA A 293 1.61 13.01 17.25
N VAL A 294 2.18 12.36 16.22
CA VAL A 294 1.97 10.92 15.97
C VAL A 294 2.91 10.03 16.79
N MET A 295 4.22 10.31 16.80
CA MET A 295 5.22 9.44 17.47
C MET A 295 4.91 9.05 18.94
N PRO A 296 4.32 9.91 19.80
CA PRO A 296 3.92 9.54 21.16
C PRO A 296 2.89 8.40 21.26
N HIS A 297 2.24 8.01 20.16
CA HIS A 297 1.25 6.95 20.10
C HIS A 297 1.91 5.57 19.94
N TYR A 298 2.97 5.46 19.13
CA TYR A 298 3.67 4.20 18.83
C TYR A 298 4.20 3.46 20.07
N ARG A 299 4.52 4.17 21.16
CA ARG A 299 4.96 3.56 22.43
C ARG A 299 3.87 2.70 23.11
N HIS A 300 2.59 2.86 22.74
CA HIS A 300 1.46 2.19 23.40
C HIS A 300 0.98 0.90 22.71
N TYR A 301 1.29 0.74 21.42
CA TYR A 301 1.00 -0.47 20.63
C TYR A 301 1.82 -1.69 21.11
N THR A 302 1.44 -2.90 20.69
CA THR A 302 2.36 -4.06 20.73
C THR A 302 3.22 -4.07 19.46
N ILE A 303 2.60 -3.77 18.31
CA ILE A 303 3.26 -3.59 17.02
C ILE A 303 2.84 -2.22 16.48
N PRO A 304 3.69 -1.18 16.51
CA PRO A 304 3.39 0.06 15.81
C PRO A 304 3.52 -0.17 14.29
N GLY A 305 2.74 0.56 13.51
CA GLY A 305 2.90 0.60 12.07
C GLY A 305 2.61 1.97 11.47
N ALA A 306 2.63 2.00 10.14
CA ALA A 306 2.22 3.14 9.34
C ALA A 306 1.45 2.71 8.08
N ASP A 307 0.81 3.63 7.38
CA ASP A 307 0.20 3.38 6.06
C ASP A 307 1.13 3.73 4.88
N TRP A 308 0.88 3.12 3.71
CA TRP A 308 1.33 3.61 2.40
C TRP A 308 0.49 3.01 1.26
N LEU A 309 -0.68 3.59 1.03
CA LEU A 309 -1.72 2.99 0.17
C LEU A 309 -1.42 2.99 -1.34
N GLY A 310 -0.68 3.99 -1.85
CA GLY A 310 -0.50 4.25 -3.28
C GLY A 310 0.78 3.68 -3.90
N PHE A 311 0.90 3.78 -5.24
CA PHE A 311 2.09 3.32 -5.98
C PHE A 311 3.24 4.36 -6.02
N ALA A 312 3.45 5.09 -4.92
CA ALA A 312 4.54 6.07 -4.76
C ALA A 312 5.79 5.45 -4.11
N GLU A 313 6.98 6.04 -4.30
CA GLU A 313 8.22 5.59 -3.63
C GLU A 313 8.07 5.74 -2.10
N PRO A 314 8.19 4.66 -1.29
CA PRO A 314 7.93 4.68 0.15
C PRO A 314 8.70 5.75 0.94
N SER A 315 7.98 6.63 1.64
CA SER A 315 8.57 7.74 2.40
C SER A 315 9.49 7.27 3.52
N VAL A 316 10.76 7.71 3.47
CA VAL A 316 11.74 7.51 4.55
C VAL A 316 11.25 8.10 5.87
N TYR A 317 10.60 9.27 5.82
CA TYR A 317 10.07 9.94 7.01
C TYR A 317 8.95 9.14 7.66
N VAL A 318 7.94 8.72 6.89
CA VAL A 318 6.79 7.96 7.42
C VAL A 318 7.28 6.72 8.16
N PHE A 319 8.04 5.85 7.50
CA PHE A 319 8.42 4.57 8.07
C PHE A 319 9.52 4.63 9.14
N THR A 320 10.35 5.67 9.17
CA THR A 320 11.34 5.85 10.23
C THR A 320 10.68 6.17 11.58
N GLN A 321 9.50 6.80 11.62
CA GLN A 321 8.78 7.10 12.87
C GLN A 321 8.40 5.83 13.69
N PRO A 322 7.60 4.87 13.18
CA PRO A 322 7.24 3.67 13.93
C PRO A 322 8.44 2.73 14.12
N ALA A 323 9.39 2.67 13.18
CA ALA A 323 10.61 1.88 13.32
C ALA A 323 11.49 2.36 14.49
N SER A 324 11.66 3.68 14.62
CA SER A 324 12.40 4.30 15.73
C SER A 324 11.73 4.03 17.07
N ALA A 325 10.42 4.25 17.16
CA ALA A 325 9.66 4.04 18.39
C ALA A 325 9.57 2.55 18.78
N ALA A 326 9.55 1.64 17.81
CA ALA A 326 9.66 0.20 18.03
C ALA A 326 11.02 -0.16 18.65
N ALA A 327 12.12 0.22 18.01
CA ALA A 327 13.48 -0.09 18.45
C ALA A 327 13.78 0.49 19.85
N GLN A 328 13.42 1.76 20.09
CA GLN A 328 13.55 2.43 21.38
C GLN A 328 12.76 1.74 22.49
N SER A 329 11.67 1.05 22.15
CA SER A 329 10.85 0.30 23.10
C SER A 329 11.20 -1.21 23.17
N GLY A 330 12.25 -1.66 22.49
CA GLY A 330 12.64 -3.06 22.43
C GLY A 330 11.69 -3.96 21.61
N ARG A 331 10.80 -3.38 20.81
CA ARG A 331 9.90 -4.12 19.90
C ARG A 331 10.65 -4.54 18.65
N LYS A 332 10.42 -5.78 18.19
CA LYS A 332 11.02 -6.35 16.97
C LYS A 332 10.15 -6.24 15.72
N ARG A 333 8.86 -5.92 15.88
CA ARG A 333 7.89 -5.88 14.79
C ARG A 333 7.47 -4.45 14.48
N VAL A 334 7.39 -4.13 13.20
CA VAL A 334 6.89 -2.86 12.66
C VAL A 334 6.01 -3.16 11.46
N MET A 335 4.80 -2.61 11.46
CA MET A 335 3.74 -2.91 10.51
C MET A 335 3.66 -1.86 9.40
N ALA A 336 3.32 -2.28 8.18
CA ALA A 336 2.83 -1.37 7.15
C ALA A 336 1.48 -1.85 6.62
N GLU A 337 0.51 -0.96 6.53
CA GLU A 337 -0.62 -1.12 5.63
C GLU A 337 -0.21 -0.65 4.23
N ALA A 338 -0.55 -1.42 3.20
CA ALA A 338 -0.19 -1.07 1.83
C ALA A 338 -1.20 -1.56 0.79
N PHE A 339 -1.11 -0.94 -0.39
CA PHE A 339 -1.69 -1.33 -1.69
C PHE A 339 -3.10 -0.85 -2.03
N ALA A 340 -3.88 -0.25 -1.11
CA ALA A 340 -5.29 0.11 -1.34
C ALA A 340 -5.58 0.96 -2.60
N MET A 341 -4.62 1.77 -3.05
CA MET A 341 -4.81 2.68 -4.20
C MET A 341 -4.01 2.25 -5.43
N CYS A 342 -3.37 1.08 -5.43
CA CYS A 342 -2.52 0.61 -6.53
C CYS A 342 -3.29 0.10 -7.77
N GLY A 343 -4.62 -0.02 -7.71
CA GLY A 343 -5.45 -0.48 -8.82
C GLY A 343 -5.34 -1.99 -9.12
N TRP A 344 -6.26 -2.48 -9.96
CA TRP A 344 -6.35 -3.90 -10.34
C TRP A 344 -5.12 -4.46 -11.08
N ASN A 345 -4.19 -3.59 -11.52
CA ASN A 345 -2.96 -3.94 -12.23
C ASN A 345 -1.78 -4.24 -11.30
N LEU A 346 -1.93 -4.10 -9.99
CA LEU A 346 -0.87 -4.45 -9.04
C LEU A 346 -0.48 -5.92 -9.21
N ASN A 347 0.70 -6.13 -9.77
CA ASN A 347 1.30 -7.43 -10.00
C ASN A 347 2.42 -7.70 -8.98
N PHE A 348 2.96 -8.92 -8.98
CA PHE A 348 3.97 -9.31 -7.99
C PHE A 348 5.28 -8.50 -8.11
N ARG A 349 5.62 -7.96 -9.30
CA ARG A 349 6.73 -7.00 -9.45
C ARG A 349 6.45 -5.72 -8.69
N GLY A 350 5.24 -5.16 -8.80
CA GLY A 350 4.81 -3.97 -8.05
C GLY A 350 4.78 -4.20 -6.54
N MET A 351 4.18 -5.31 -6.08
CA MET A 351 4.14 -5.66 -4.65
C MET A 351 5.55 -5.81 -4.06
N LYS A 352 6.44 -6.50 -4.78
CA LYS A 352 7.87 -6.65 -4.40
C LYS A 352 8.57 -5.31 -4.38
N HIS A 353 8.41 -4.50 -5.43
CA HIS A 353 9.04 -3.19 -5.57
C HIS A 353 8.73 -2.27 -4.39
N LEU A 354 7.44 -2.11 -4.05
CA LEU A 354 7.01 -1.26 -2.95
C LEU A 354 7.41 -1.85 -1.58
N TYR A 355 7.05 -3.11 -1.30
CA TYR A 355 7.28 -3.68 0.03
C TYR A 355 8.78 -3.88 0.35
N SER A 356 9.63 -4.22 -0.62
CA SER A 356 11.08 -4.31 -0.38
C SER A 356 11.71 -2.97 -0.02
N GLN A 357 11.13 -1.83 -0.43
CA GLN A 357 11.58 -0.52 0.02
C GLN A 357 11.11 -0.21 1.45
N MET A 358 9.86 -0.54 1.79
CA MET A 358 9.36 -0.47 3.17
C MET A 358 10.22 -1.34 4.13
N GLN A 359 10.65 -2.53 3.67
CA GLN A 359 11.52 -3.44 4.40
C GLN A 359 12.92 -2.86 4.67
N LEU A 360 13.48 -2.05 3.76
CA LEU A 360 14.74 -1.33 4.01
C LEU A 360 14.60 -0.33 5.17
N LEU A 361 13.44 0.34 5.25
CA LEU A 361 13.08 1.34 6.26
C LEU A 361 12.67 0.74 7.62
N GLY A 362 12.67 -0.60 7.73
CA GLY A 362 12.49 -1.33 9.00
C GLY A 362 11.21 -2.15 9.11
N ILE A 363 10.29 -2.04 8.15
CA ILE A 363 9.04 -2.80 8.15
C ILE A 363 9.30 -4.29 8.01
N ASN A 364 8.57 -5.09 8.79
CA ASN A 364 8.68 -6.54 8.77
C ASN A 364 7.34 -7.25 9.10
N PHE A 365 6.23 -6.53 8.99
CA PHE A 365 4.87 -7.06 9.07
C PHE A 365 4.03 -6.33 8.02
N LEU A 366 3.37 -7.07 7.13
CA LEU A 366 2.58 -6.51 6.04
C LEU A 366 1.09 -6.77 6.27
N CYS A 367 0.34 -5.69 6.43
CA CYS A 367 -1.09 -5.67 6.19
C CYS A 367 -1.32 -5.27 4.73
N THR A 368 -1.82 -6.20 3.91
CA THR A 368 -2.28 -5.84 2.57
C THR A 368 -3.74 -5.41 2.61
N HIS A 369 -3.99 -4.18 2.16
CA HIS A 369 -5.32 -3.74 1.76
C HIS A 369 -5.54 -4.15 0.29
N LEU A 370 -6.56 -4.95 -0.05
CA LEU A 370 -7.43 -5.74 0.84
C LEU A 370 -7.71 -7.13 0.25
N GLN A 371 -8.40 -7.97 1.02
CA GLN A 371 -9.06 -9.17 0.52
C GLN A 371 -10.56 -9.04 0.73
N SER A 372 -11.33 -8.88 -0.35
CA SER A 372 -12.79 -8.80 -0.27
C SER A 372 -13.38 -10.17 0.04
N TYR A 373 -14.38 -10.24 0.92
CA TYR A 373 -15.22 -11.42 1.05
C TYR A 373 -16.10 -11.64 -0.19
N SER A 374 -16.62 -10.56 -0.80
CA SER A 374 -17.14 -10.59 -2.18
C SER A 374 -16.90 -9.29 -2.94
N LEU A 375 -16.78 -9.42 -4.26
CA LEU A 375 -16.68 -8.34 -5.25
C LEU A 375 -18.03 -7.77 -5.74
N ARG A 376 -19.15 -8.24 -5.17
CA ARG A 376 -20.52 -7.77 -5.49
C ARG A 376 -20.63 -6.24 -5.52
N GLY A 377 -21.35 -5.68 -6.49
CA GLY A 377 -21.76 -4.27 -6.50
C GLY A 377 -20.57 -3.29 -6.44
N MET A 378 -20.65 -2.30 -5.54
CA MET A 378 -19.58 -1.33 -5.28
C MET A 378 -18.25 -1.94 -4.76
N ARG A 379 -18.26 -3.18 -4.23
CA ARG A 379 -17.12 -3.79 -3.51
C ARG A 379 -15.89 -4.08 -4.40
N LYS A 380 -16.06 -4.11 -5.72
CA LYS A 380 -14.95 -4.18 -6.72
C LYS A 380 -14.35 -2.82 -7.12
N ARG A 381 -14.93 -1.72 -6.62
CA ARG A 381 -14.49 -0.32 -6.82
C ARG A 381 -13.96 0.30 -5.51
N ASP A 382 -14.28 -0.30 -4.38
CA ASP A 382 -13.77 0.01 -3.04
C ASP A 382 -12.27 -0.22 -2.97
N TYR A 383 -11.49 0.83 -3.26
CA TYR A 383 -10.03 0.92 -3.15
C TYR A 383 -9.31 -0.36 -3.62
N PRO A 384 -9.33 -0.65 -4.94
CA PRO A 384 -8.73 -1.86 -5.52
C PRO A 384 -7.20 -1.74 -5.60
N PRO A 385 -6.47 -2.86 -5.52
CA PRO A 385 -6.90 -4.22 -5.85
C PRO A 385 -7.44 -5.02 -4.66
N SER A 386 -8.39 -5.90 -4.97
CA SER A 386 -8.71 -7.00 -4.05
C SER A 386 -7.81 -8.20 -4.33
N LEU A 387 -6.91 -8.49 -3.40
CA LEU A 387 -5.84 -9.49 -3.48
C LEU A 387 -6.29 -10.85 -2.92
N ALA A 388 -7.46 -11.36 -3.35
CA ALA A 388 -8.11 -12.55 -2.79
C ALA A 388 -8.32 -13.68 -3.84
N PRO A 389 -8.96 -14.82 -3.49
CA PRO A 389 -9.08 -16.02 -4.34
C PRO A 389 -9.68 -15.85 -5.75
N HIS A 390 -10.35 -14.73 -6.04
CA HIS A 390 -10.85 -14.39 -7.39
C HIS A 390 -9.77 -13.99 -8.38
N GLN A 391 -8.55 -13.68 -7.92
CA GLN A 391 -7.43 -13.33 -8.79
C GLN A 391 -6.89 -14.58 -9.53
N PRO A 392 -6.69 -14.55 -10.87
CA PRO A 392 -6.19 -15.72 -11.61
C PRO A 392 -4.81 -16.22 -11.17
N TRP A 393 -4.00 -15.32 -10.59
CA TRP A 393 -2.68 -15.57 -10.03
C TRP A 393 -2.69 -16.04 -8.57
N TRP A 394 -3.86 -16.16 -7.92
CA TRP A 394 -3.96 -16.59 -6.51
C TRP A 394 -3.20 -17.90 -6.18
N PRO A 395 -3.21 -18.95 -7.02
CA PRO A 395 -2.42 -20.17 -6.77
C PRO A 395 -0.90 -19.95 -6.68
N ASP A 396 -0.40 -18.83 -7.23
CA ASP A 396 1.01 -18.48 -7.28
C ASP A 396 1.44 -17.51 -6.16
N TYR A 397 0.48 -16.82 -5.51
CA TYR A 397 0.73 -15.79 -4.49
C TYR A 397 1.57 -16.29 -3.30
N ARG A 398 1.51 -17.60 -3.01
CA ARG A 398 2.35 -18.24 -2.00
C ARG A 398 3.84 -18.00 -2.21
N ARG A 399 4.31 -17.90 -3.46
CA ARG A 399 5.72 -17.64 -3.80
C ARG A 399 6.21 -16.33 -3.18
N LEU A 400 5.43 -15.27 -3.38
CA LEU A 400 5.68 -13.94 -2.83
C LEU A 400 5.59 -13.95 -1.30
N ASN A 401 4.58 -14.58 -0.72
CA ASN A 401 4.38 -14.61 0.74
C ASN A 401 5.45 -15.45 1.47
N ASP A 402 5.89 -16.60 0.93
CA ASP A 402 6.99 -17.38 1.51
C ASP A 402 8.34 -16.62 1.39
N ALA A 403 8.53 -15.83 0.34
CA ALA A 403 9.70 -14.95 0.17
C ALA A 403 9.71 -13.76 1.15
N PHE A 404 8.60 -13.02 1.23
CA PHE A 404 8.42 -11.92 2.18
C PHE A 404 8.57 -12.41 3.63
N ALA A 405 8.01 -13.56 3.99
CA ALA A 405 8.08 -14.07 5.35
C ALA A 405 9.51 -14.40 5.81
N ARG A 406 10.36 -14.97 4.94
CA ARG A 406 11.78 -15.19 5.28
C ARG A 406 12.53 -13.88 5.49
N LEU A 407 12.31 -12.89 4.61
CA LEU A 407 12.96 -11.60 4.74
C LEU A 407 12.47 -10.83 5.98
N ASN A 408 11.16 -10.84 6.26
CA ASN A 408 10.57 -10.29 7.49
C ASN A 408 11.20 -10.90 8.75
N ARG A 409 11.37 -12.22 8.80
CA ARG A 409 12.09 -12.91 9.87
C ARG A 409 13.51 -12.39 10.02
N LEU A 410 14.28 -12.35 8.93
CA LEU A 410 15.67 -11.92 8.94
C LEU A 410 15.84 -10.44 9.35
N LEU A 411 14.86 -9.59 9.04
CA LEU A 411 14.85 -8.16 9.41
C LEU A 411 14.36 -7.90 10.85
N ALA A 412 13.70 -8.87 11.49
CA ALA A 412 13.15 -8.77 12.85
C ALA A 412 13.97 -9.54 13.92
N GLU A 413 14.56 -10.69 13.57
CA GLU A 413 15.33 -11.50 14.52
C GLU A 413 16.72 -10.89 14.81
N GLY A 414 17.46 -10.49 13.77
CA GLY A 414 18.83 -9.96 13.89
C GLY A 414 18.92 -8.53 14.43
N GLU A 415 20.10 -8.13 14.89
CA GLU A 415 20.33 -6.80 15.48
C GLU A 415 20.52 -5.72 14.42
N ASN A 416 19.97 -4.52 14.65
CA ASN A 416 20.19 -3.34 13.83
C ASN A 416 20.85 -2.23 14.66
N PRO A 417 22.19 -2.16 14.75
CA PRO A 417 22.87 -1.11 15.51
C PRO A 417 22.71 0.26 14.83
N VAL A 418 22.06 1.18 15.54
CA VAL A 418 21.83 2.57 15.14
C VAL A 418 22.37 3.48 16.24
N ASP A 419 23.39 4.28 15.94
CA ASP A 419 24.00 5.22 16.88
C ASP A 419 23.87 6.70 16.47
N THR A 420 23.13 6.98 15.38
CA THR A 420 22.76 8.33 14.97
C THR A 420 21.32 8.63 15.38
N LEU A 421 21.11 9.72 16.13
CA LEU A 421 19.79 10.25 16.43
C LEU A 421 19.50 11.47 15.55
N VAL A 422 18.29 11.56 15.00
CA VAL A 422 17.73 12.78 14.42
C VAL A 422 16.62 13.27 15.36
N LEU A 423 16.59 14.55 15.72
CA LEU A 423 15.49 15.10 16.52
C LEU A 423 14.24 15.30 15.64
N HIS A 424 13.08 14.83 16.12
CA HIS A 424 11.78 15.08 15.49
C HIS A 424 11.15 16.29 16.19
N SER A 425 11.42 17.49 15.65
CA SER A 425 11.20 18.81 16.27
C SER A 425 9.73 19.28 16.22
N GLN A 426 8.79 18.38 16.52
CA GLN A 426 7.34 18.59 16.42
C GLN A 426 6.84 19.85 17.17
N SER A 427 7.49 20.26 18.27
CA SER A 427 7.13 21.49 19.00
C SER A 427 7.48 22.78 18.23
N SER A 428 8.42 22.72 17.28
CA SER A 428 8.67 23.82 16.34
C SER A 428 7.49 24.02 15.40
N ALA A 429 6.83 22.94 14.97
CA ALA A 429 5.59 23.04 14.20
C ALA A 429 4.43 23.58 15.05
N TRP A 430 4.29 23.16 16.31
CA TRP A 430 3.29 23.73 17.24
C TRP A 430 3.45 25.24 17.43
N ALA A 431 4.68 25.76 17.52
CA ALA A 431 4.94 27.19 17.68
C ALA A 431 4.35 28.04 16.54
N LEU A 432 4.29 27.47 15.34
CA LEU A 432 3.89 28.16 14.10
C LEU A 432 2.44 27.89 13.72
N TYR A 433 1.98 26.64 13.81
CA TYR A 433 0.68 26.16 13.30
C TYR A 433 -0.51 27.02 13.72
N ARG A 434 -1.37 27.40 12.76
CA ARG A 434 -2.64 28.09 13.06
C ARG A 434 -3.84 27.17 12.92
N ASP A 435 -4.26 26.91 11.69
CA ASP A 435 -5.58 26.36 11.39
C ASP A 435 -5.72 25.72 9.99
N ARG A 436 -4.61 25.34 9.34
CA ARG A 436 -4.60 24.75 7.98
C ARG A 436 -3.62 23.59 7.92
N MET A 437 -3.87 22.63 7.02
CA MET A 437 -2.93 21.52 6.77
C MET A 437 -1.72 22.02 5.98
N GLU A 438 -1.99 22.75 4.88
CA GLU A 438 -1.00 23.54 4.16
C GLU A 438 -0.70 24.84 4.93
N ASP A 439 0.44 24.88 5.60
CA ASP A 439 0.96 26.07 6.30
C ASP A 439 2.38 26.37 5.82
N GLU A 440 2.54 27.42 5.00
CA GLU A 440 3.82 27.82 4.39
C GLU A 440 4.95 28.05 5.40
N ARG A 441 4.60 28.29 6.68
CA ARG A 441 5.55 28.54 7.78
C ARG A 441 6.08 27.24 8.38
N ILE A 442 5.36 26.12 8.25
CA ILE A 442 5.80 24.79 8.70
C ILE A 442 6.46 24.01 7.56
N ALA A 443 6.07 24.28 6.31
CA ALA A 443 6.61 23.60 5.13
C ALA A 443 8.16 23.58 5.02
N PRO A 444 8.93 24.61 5.47
CA PRO A 444 10.40 24.51 5.60
C PRO A 444 10.85 23.41 6.57
N LEU A 445 10.20 23.29 7.73
CA LEU A 445 10.53 22.28 8.75
C LEU A 445 10.31 20.87 8.23
N CYS A 446 9.18 20.64 7.53
CA CYS A 446 8.86 19.36 6.88
C CYS A 446 9.95 18.99 5.85
N ARG A 447 10.18 19.87 4.87
CA ARG A 447 11.21 19.68 3.83
C ARG A 447 12.61 19.47 4.42
N SER A 448 12.94 20.10 5.54
CA SER A 448 14.23 19.97 6.22
C SER A 448 14.44 18.57 6.80
N ILE A 449 13.49 18.04 7.59
CA ILE A 449 13.63 16.68 8.13
C ILE A 449 13.52 15.62 7.02
N GLU A 450 12.65 15.80 6.03
CA GLU A 450 12.54 14.94 4.84
C GLU A 450 13.88 14.88 4.08
N SER A 451 14.45 16.03 3.72
CA SER A 451 15.71 16.13 2.97
C SER A 451 16.91 15.60 3.75
N LEU A 452 16.96 15.83 5.07
CA LEU A 452 17.96 15.24 5.95
C LEU A 452 17.86 13.71 5.97
N SER A 453 16.64 13.18 6.08
CA SER A 453 16.37 11.74 6.15
C SER A 453 16.72 11.04 4.84
N GLU A 454 16.34 11.64 3.71
CA GLU A 454 16.80 11.24 2.38
C GLU A 454 18.33 11.28 2.26
N ARG A 455 18.99 12.34 2.73
CA ARG A 455 20.46 12.47 2.69
C ARG A 455 21.15 11.36 3.48
N LEU A 456 20.64 11.01 4.67
CA LEU A 456 21.17 9.91 5.48
C LEU A 456 20.93 8.54 4.83
N TYR A 457 19.72 8.30 4.34
CA TYR A 457 19.33 7.05 3.66
C TYR A 457 20.14 6.80 2.37
N ARG A 458 20.32 7.83 1.53
CA ARG A 458 21.15 7.78 0.31
C ARG A 458 22.63 7.52 0.58
N ASN A 459 23.13 7.90 1.77
CA ASN A 459 24.50 7.64 2.23
C ASN A 459 24.62 6.38 3.09
N PHE A 460 23.58 5.52 3.13
CA PHE A 460 23.56 4.25 3.86
C PHE A 460 23.78 4.39 5.37
N VAL A 461 23.45 5.54 5.97
CA VAL A 461 23.59 5.80 7.40
C VAL A 461 22.28 5.40 8.11
N PRO A 462 22.30 4.47 9.09
CA PRO A 462 21.15 4.20 9.93
C PRO A 462 20.95 5.32 10.95
N PHE A 463 19.71 5.77 11.10
CA PHE A 463 19.32 6.76 12.11
C PHE A 463 17.95 6.41 12.71
N HIS A 464 17.66 6.97 13.88
CA HIS A 464 16.32 6.95 14.47
C HIS A 464 15.86 8.38 14.78
N TYR A 465 14.55 8.62 14.70
CA TYR A 465 13.91 9.81 15.23
C TYR A 465 13.75 9.74 16.75
N ALA A 466 13.98 10.85 17.46
CA ALA A 466 13.47 11.06 18.81
C ALA A 466 12.36 12.11 18.79
N ASP A 467 11.15 11.68 19.15
CA ASP A 467 10.07 12.59 19.56
C ASP A 467 10.47 13.34 20.84
N GLU A 468 10.22 14.64 20.86
CA GLU A 468 10.62 15.52 21.96
C GLU A 468 9.92 15.17 23.28
N SER A 469 8.68 14.65 23.26
CA SER A 469 7.96 14.27 24.47
C SER A 469 8.48 12.95 25.07
N MET A 470 8.84 11.98 24.22
CA MET A 470 9.47 10.72 24.60
C MET A 470 10.88 10.97 25.17
N LEU A 471 11.64 11.86 24.52
CA LEU A 471 12.98 12.26 24.95
C LEU A 471 12.94 13.05 26.27
N ALA A 472 12.01 14.00 26.44
CA ALA A 472 11.80 14.71 27.70
C ALA A 472 11.35 13.80 28.85
N ALA A 473 10.58 12.74 28.57
CA ALA A 473 10.05 11.83 29.58
C ALA A 473 11.00 10.69 29.98
N SER A 474 11.99 10.33 29.14
CA SER A 474 12.80 9.12 29.34
C SER A 474 14.23 9.15 28.79
N GLY A 475 14.67 10.27 28.21
CA GLY A 475 16.03 10.44 27.72
C GLY A 475 17.05 10.68 28.83
N ALA A 476 18.24 10.09 28.71
CA ALA A 476 19.33 10.25 29.68
C ALA A 476 20.70 10.18 29.00
N CYS A 477 21.70 10.88 29.55
CA CYS A 477 23.09 10.65 29.17
C CYS A 477 23.63 9.44 29.97
N ALA A 478 24.13 8.42 29.27
CA ALA A 478 24.68 7.22 29.86
C ALA A 478 26.18 7.39 30.21
N ALA A 479 26.68 6.54 31.12
CA ALA A 479 28.05 6.62 31.62
C ALA A 479 29.15 6.30 30.57
N ASP A 480 28.77 5.78 29.40
CA ASP A 480 29.64 5.57 28.24
C ASP A 480 29.70 6.80 27.31
N GLY A 481 29.06 7.91 27.69
CA GLY A 481 28.98 9.13 26.89
C GLY A 481 27.89 9.14 25.81
N THR A 482 27.09 8.07 25.70
CA THR A 482 25.97 8.02 24.74
C THR A 482 24.71 8.70 25.27
N LEU A 483 23.86 9.18 24.36
CA LEU A 483 22.49 9.57 24.66
C LEU A 483 21.62 8.32 24.60
N GLN A 484 20.96 7.95 25.70
CA GLN A 484 20.06 6.81 25.78
C GLN A 484 18.60 7.27 25.67
N LEU A 485 17.81 6.57 24.84
CA LEU A 485 16.35 6.68 24.82
C LEU A 485 15.77 5.26 24.79
N GLY A 486 15.16 4.86 25.91
CA GLY A 486 14.68 3.49 26.13
C GLY A 486 15.79 2.45 25.98
N CYS A 487 15.62 1.54 25.03
CA CYS A 487 16.56 0.47 24.69
C CYS A 487 17.71 0.90 23.78
N CYS A 488 17.64 2.07 23.13
CA CYS A 488 18.65 2.53 22.16
C CYS A 488 19.67 3.49 22.78
N ARG A 489 20.90 3.51 22.23
CA ARG A 489 22.00 4.40 22.60
C ARG A 489 22.61 5.04 21.37
N TYR A 490 22.81 6.36 21.41
CA TYR A 490 23.26 7.17 20.29
C TYR A 490 24.57 7.90 20.63
N ARG A 491 25.50 7.90 19.68
CA ARG A 491 26.82 8.55 19.78
C ARG A 491 26.82 9.97 19.24
N GLN A 492 25.79 10.35 18.50
CA GLN A 492 25.64 11.69 17.92
C GLN A 492 24.17 12.07 17.75
N VAL A 493 23.89 13.36 17.76
CA VAL A 493 22.57 13.94 17.48
C VAL A 493 22.66 14.83 16.25
N ILE A 494 21.65 14.79 15.40
CA ILE A 494 21.44 15.72 14.30
C ILE A 494 20.13 16.44 14.54
N LEU A 495 20.19 17.76 14.50
CA LEU A 495 19.05 18.66 14.59
C LEU A 495 18.67 19.07 13.17
N PRO A 496 17.45 18.77 12.69
CA PRO A 496 16.92 19.42 11.49
C PRO A 496 16.58 20.88 11.83
N GLU A 497 15.96 21.58 10.89
CA GLU A 497 15.48 22.94 11.11
C GLU A 497 14.56 22.99 12.35
N THR A 498 14.93 23.84 13.29
CA THR A 498 14.36 23.85 14.65
C THR A 498 14.15 25.29 15.09
N VAL A 499 12.91 25.59 15.50
CA VAL A 499 12.47 26.91 15.97
C VAL A 499 12.31 26.91 17.50
N ASN A 500 11.98 25.77 18.09
CA ASN A 500 11.75 25.61 19.53
C ASN A 500 12.42 24.33 20.06
N PHE A 501 12.91 24.39 21.30
CA PHE A 501 13.13 23.21 22.15
C PHE A 501 12.22 23.25 23.38
N PRO A 502 11.65 22.11 23.82
CA PRO A 502 11.19 21.98 25.18
C PRO A 502 12.37 22.06 26.16
N ALA A 503 12.22 22.77 27.29
CA ALA A 503 13.36 23.03 28.18
C ALA A 503 14.07 21.76 28.67
N ALA A 504 13.32 20.67 28.90
CA ALA A 504 13.88 19.37 29.30
C ALA A 504 14.74 18.71 28.20
N VAL A 505 14.40 18.89 26.92
CA VAL A 505 15.19 18.39 25.78
C VAL A 505 16.48 19.20 25.64
N LEU A 506 16.37 20.54 25.69
CA LEU A 506 17.53 21.44 25.68
C LEU A 506 18.52 21.10 26.80
N GLU A 507 18.02 20.91 28.02
CA GLU A 507 18.85 20.57 29.18
C GLU A 507 19.46 19.16 29.11
N LEU A 508 18.90 18.24 28.33
CA LEU A 508 19.50 16.95 28.04
C LEU A 508 20.59 17.06 26.96
N LEU A 509 20.30 17.79 25.86
CA LEU A 509 21.25 18.04 24.78
C LEU A 509 22.50 18.80 25.26
N ARG A 510 22.34 19.80 26.15
CA ARG A 510 23.46 20.51 26.79
C ARG A 510 24.37 19.62 27.65
N LYS A 511 23.88 18.48 28.13
CA LYS A 511 24.62 17.52 28.97
C LYS A 511 25.21 16.36 28.18
N PHE A 512 24.84 16.21 26.91
CA PHE A 512 25.34 15.18 26.03
C PHE A 512 26.78 15.50 25.57
N PRO A 513 27.77 14.63 25.82
CA PRO A 513 29.18 14.93 25.50
C PRO A 513 29.57 14.55 24.06
N GLY A 514 28.68 13.90 23.29
CA GLY A 514 28.90 13.59 21.89
C GLY A 514 28.57 14.77 20.95
N PRO A 515 28.95 14.70 19.66
CA PRO A 515 28.69 15.77 18.71
C PRO A 515 27.19 15.95 18.44
N ILE A 516 26.78 17.22 18.36
CA ILE A 516 25.45 17.66 17.94
C ILE A 516 25.63 18.49 16.66
N TRP A 517 25.01 18.04 15.57
CA TRP A 517 25.07 18.68 14.26
C TRP A 517 23.77 19.40 13.94
N ARG A 518 23.82 20.47 13.15
CA ARG A 518 22.63 21.16 12.59
C ARG A 518 22.48 20.90 11.09
N SER A 519 21.25 20.92 10.59
CA SER A 519 20.93 20.86 9.15
C SER A 519 19.65 21.65 8.88
N GLY A 520 19.60 22.44 7.79
CA GLY A 520 18.51 23.39 7.51
C GLY A 520 18.84 24.83 7.88
N GLU A 521 17.86 25.73 7.77
CA GLU A 521 18.07 27.16 8.01
C GLU A 521 18.12 27.52 9.52
N ARG A 522 18.53 28.75 9.82
CA ARG A 522 18.66 29.26 11.19
C ARG A 522 17.48 30.17 11.54
N HIS A 523 16.84 29.88 12.67
CA HIS A 523 15.69 30.63 13.17
C HIS A 523 16.01 31.33 14.50
N ALA A 524 15.22 32.33 14.86
CA ALA A 524 15.25 32.92 16.19
C ALA A 524 14.73 31.88 17.20
N LEU A 525 15.65 31.27 17.95
CA LEU A 525 15.36 30.12 18.79
C LEU A 525 14.42 30.46 19.95
N LEU A 526 13.47 29.55 20.21
CA LEU A 526 12.54 29.57 21.34
C LEU A 526 12.86 28.43 22.33
N VAL A 527 12.49 28.62 23.59
CA VAL A 527 12.43 27.58 24.62
C VAL A 527 11.05 27.59 25.25
N ASP A 528 10.34 26.45 25.19
CA ASP A 528 8.91 26.33 25.52
C ASP A 528 8.01 27.42 24.87
N GLY A 529 8.45 27.96 23.72
CA GLY A 529 7.79 28.99 22.92
C GLY A 529 8.06 30.44 23.32
N GLU A 530 8.89 30.69 24.33
CA GLU A 530 9.39 32.02 24.68
C GLU A 530 10.80 32.24 24.07
N PRO A 531 11.24 33.49 23.79
CA PRO A 531 12.56 33.76 23.21
C PRO A 531 13.71 33.17 24.04
N ALA A 532 14.61 32.42 23.39
CA ALA A 532 15.70 31.74 24.09
C ALA A 532 16.66 32.73 24.77
N PRO A 533 17.14 32.44 26.01
CA PRO A 533 18.20 33.22 26.64
C PRO A 533 19.44 33.36 25.76
N ALA A 534 20.16 34.48 25.88
CA ALA A 534 21.31 34.78 25.02
C ALA A 534 22.40 33.68 25.03
N GLU A 535 22.62 33.03 26.18
CA GLU A 535 23.50 31.85 26.31
C GLU A 535 23.00 30.61 25.54
N THR A 536 21.69 30.41 25.45
CA THR A 536 21.05 29.32 24.71
C THR A 536 21.12 29.57 23.22
N ALA A 537 20.83 30.80 22.79
CA ALA A 537 21.00 31.21 21.39
C ALA A 537 22.47 31.11 20.96
N ALA A 538 23.42 31.58 21.77
CA ALA A 538 24.85 31.47 21.49
C ALA A 538 25.35 30.01 21.44
N TRP A 539 24.86 29.15 22.34
CA TRP A 539 25.14 27.70 22.30
C TRP A 539 24.65 27.07 20.99
N PHE A 540 23.39 27.32 20.61
CA PHE A 540 22.81 26.78 19.38
C PHE A 540 23.52 27.30 18.13
N GLU A 541 23.86 28.59 18.10
CA GLU A 541 24.59 29.21 17.00
C GLU A 541 26.03 28.72 16.86
N ALA A 542 26.65 28.24 17.94
CA ALA A 542 27.96 27.61 17.94
C ALA A 542 27.95 26.13 17.52
N LEU A 543 26.78 25.48 17.39
CA LEU A 543 26.70 24.09 16.94
C LEU A 543 27.13 23.96 15.47
N PRO A 544 27.99 22.98 15.13
CA PRO A 544 28.46 22.78 13.76
C PRO A 544 27.33 22.36 12.81
N GLU A 545 27.41 22.82 11.58
CA GLU A 545 26.59 22.34 10.48
C GLU A 545 27.05 20.94 10.03
N LEU A 546 26.12 20.09 9.60
CA LEU A 546 26.39 18.71 9.17
C LEU A 546 27.12 18.68 7.81
N PRO A 547 28.44 18.47 7.76
CA PRO A 547 29.26 18.73 6.58
C PRO A 547 28.95 17.76 5.43
N ASP A 548 29.35 18.13 4.21
CA ASP A 548 29.34 17.24 3.05
C ASP A 548 30.79 16.99 2.56
N PRO A 549 31.24 15.73 2.41
CA PRO A 549 30.54 14.48 2.75
C PRO A 549 30.29 14.33 4.26
N LEU A 550 29.34 13.46 4.62
CA LEU A 550 28.96 13.19 6.01
C LEU A 550 30.17 12.71 6.86
N PRO A 551 30.27 13.11 8.14
CA PRO A 551 31.46 12.84 8.97
C PRO A 551 31.50 11.41 9.55
N PHE A 552 30.58 10.53 9.15
CA PHE A 552 30.41 9.16 9.64
C PHE A 552 30.15 8.19 8.48
N ARG A 553 30.63 6.94 8.62
CA ARG A 553 30.51 5.92 7.58
C ARG A 553 29.14 5.23 7.62
N GLY A 554 28.52 5.09 6.44
CA GLY A 554 27.35 4.23 6.25
C GLY A 554 27.65 2.74 6.43
N ILE A 555 26.61 1.90 6.35
CA ILE A 555 26.72 0.45 6.56
C ILE A 555 27.47 -0.29 5.45
N LEU A 556 27.58 0.35 4.28
CA LEU A 556 28.38 -0.01 3.10
C LEU A 556 28.54 1.27 2.24
N SER A 557 29.24 1.19 1.12
CA SER A 557 29.15 2.20 0.05
C SER A 557 28.86 1.58 -1.31
N VAL A 558 28.29 2.38 -2.21
CA VAL A 558 27.95 2.00 -3.59
C VAL A 558 28.48 3.07 -4.54
N SER A 559 29.03 2.66 -5.68
CA SER A 559 29.27 3.53 -6.84
C SER A 559 28.60 2.96 -8.10
N GLY A 560 28.38 3.81 -9.12
CA GLY A 560 27.63 3.47 -10.33
C GLY A 560 26.11 3.63 -10.18
N ALA A 561 25.51 3.09 -9.13
CA ALA A 561 24.05 2.99 -8.97
C ALA A 561 23.45 3.97 -7.93
N GLY A 562 22.97 5.13 -8.37
CA GLY A 562 22.28 6.12 -7.51
C GLY A 562 20.92 5.66 -6.95
N THR A 563 20.34 4.59 -7.49
CA THR A 563 19.04 4.02 -7.08
C THR A 563 19.16 2.81 -6.15
N VAL A 564 20.38 2.35 -5.84
CA VAL A 564 20.55 1.23 -4.89
C VAL A 564 20.48 1.75 -3.45
N ARG A 565 19.67 1.09 -2.63
CA ARG A 565 19.52 1.32 -1.18
C ARG A 565 19.76 0.01 -0.44
N ALA A 566 20.18 0.09 0.82
CA ALA A 566 20.53 -1.10 1.61
C ALA A 566 20.24 -0.96 3.11
N THR A 567 19.94 -2.08 3.75
CA THR A 567 19.86 -2.25 5.21
C THR A 567 20.68 -3.47 5.61
N ARG A 568 21.08 -3.58 6.89
CA ARG A 568 21.81 -4.74 7.41
C ARG A 568 21.24 -5.26 8.72
N ARG A 569 21.52 -6.52 9.05
CA ARG A 569 21.29 -7.11 10.38
C ARG A 569 22.48 -7.95 10.82
N ILE A 570 22.83 -7.88 12.10
CA ILE A 570 23.93 -8.63 12.69
C ILE A 570 23.39 -9.88 13.39
N TYR A 571 24.10 -10.98 13.20
CA TYR A 571 23.89 -12.31 13.78
C TYR A 571 25.21 -12.85 14.34
N ASP A 572 25.16 -13.85 15.21
CA ASP A 572 26.33 -14.51 15.79
C ASP A 572 27.26 -15.10 14.71
N ASP A 573 26.70 -15.58 13.59
CA ASP A 573 27.42 -16.24 12.49
C ASP A 573 27.76 -15.33 11.28
N GLY A 574 27.38 -14.05 11.30
CA GLY A 574 27.69 -13.11 10.22
C GLY A 574 26.81 -11.87 10.15
N VAL A 575 26.89 -11.15 9.04
CA VAL A 575 26.06 -9.98 8.74
C VAL A 575 25.18 -10.27 7.54
N ILE A 576 23.87 -10.07 7.68
CA ILE A 576 22.92 -10.05 6.57
C ILE A 576 22.91 -8.65 5.98
N TYR A 577 23.08 -8.54 4.66
CA TYR A 577 22.84 -7.33 3.89
C TYR A 577 21.66 -7.56 2.95
N PHE A 578 20.71 -6.62 2.92
CA PHE A 578 19.62 -6.61 1.97
C PHE A 578 19.68 -5.32 1.16
N LEU A 579 19.75 -5.45 -0.17
CA LEU A 579 19.91 -4.35 -1.12
C LEU A 579 18.75 -4.37 -2.13
N VAL A 580 18.26 -3.17 -2.50
CA VAL A 580 17.15 -3.00 -3.44
C VAL A 580 17.49 -1.88 -4.43
N ASN A 581 17.14 -2.08 -5.70
CA ASN A 581 17.11 -1.03 -6.71
C ASN A 581 15.73 -0.33 -6.67
N THR A 582 15.70 0.95 -6.30
CA THR A 582 14.46 1.76 -6.22
C THR A 582 13.95 2.23 -7.59
N ALA A 583 14.64 1.94 -8.69
CA ALA A 583 14.08 2.13 -10.02
C ALA A 583 13.13 0.98 -10.40
N GLU A 584 11.85 1.30 -10.61
CA GLU A 584 10.83 0.35 -11.05
C GLU A 584 11.11 -0.25 -12.44
N THR A 585 11.65 0.57 -13.36
CA THR A 585 11.76 0.26 -14.81
C THR A 585 13.19 0.24 -15.36
N ALA A 586 14.18 0.74 -14.60
CA ALA A 586 15.58 0.79 -15.03
C ALA A 586 16.45 -0.21 -14.24
N ALA A 587 17.37 -0.88 -14.93
CA ALA A 587 18.44 -1.65 -14.30
C ALA A 587 19.51 -0.72 -13.72
N ALA A 588 20.32 -1.21 -12.78
CA ALA A 588 21.38 -0.45 -12.13
C ALA A 588 22.66 -1.28 -11.94
N GLU A 589 23.78 -0.82 -12.51
CA GLU A 589 25.11 -1.43 -12.32
C GLU A 589 25.82 -0.80 -11.12
N ALA A 590 26.24 -1.64 -10.17
CA ALA A 590 26.76 -1.22 -8.89
C ALA A 590 28.09 -1.90 -8.55
N GLU A 591 29.08 -1.13 -8.10
CA GLU A 591 30.21 -1.66 -7.33
C GLU A 591 29.95 -1.36 -5.85
N ILE A 592 29.87 -2.41 -5.03
CA ILE A 592 29.56 -2.33 -3.60
C ILE A 592 30.84 -2.54 -2.80
N THR A 593 31.08 -1.72 -1.78
CA THR A 593 32.18 -1.91 -0.80
C THR A 593 31.62 -2.09 0.61
N LEU A 594 31.99 -3.19 1.25
CA LEU A 594 31.68 -3.52 2.64
C LEU A 594 32.62 -2.78 3.62
N PRO A 595 32.17 -2.41 4.83
CA PRO A 595 32.93 -1.56 5.75
C PRO A 595 34.09 -2.28 6.47
N GLU A 596 34.11 -3.61 6.46
CA GLU A 596 35.14 -4.47 7.01
C GLU A 596 35.32 -5.72 6.11
N PRO A 597 36.48 -6.40 6.14
CA PRO A 597 36.70 -7.60 5.33
C PRO A 597 35.98 -8.84 5.89
N PHE A 598 35.45 -9.65 4.99
CA PHE A 598 34.80 -10.93 5.25
C PHE A 598 35.52 -12.08 4.53
N ALA A 599 35.38 -13.30 5.05
CA ALA A 599 36.05 -14.51 4.55
C ALA A 599 35.27 -15.18 3.40
N SER A 600 33.94 -15.07 3.39
CA SER A 600 33.11 -15.37 2.22
C SER A 600 31.79 -14.59 2.24
N LEU A 601 31.14 -14.56 1.08
CA LEU A 601 29.85 -13.94 0.83
C LEU A 601 28.93 -14.98 0.19
N GLU A 602 27.69 -15.06 0.66
CA GLU A 602 26.70 -16.04 0.22
C GLU A 602 25.42 -15.31 -0.21
N ARG A 603 24.90 -15.58 -1.41
CA ARG A 603 23.57 -15.10 -1.85
C ARG A 603 22.51 -16.01 -1.27
N ILE A 604 21.51 -15.43 -0.62
CA ILE A 604 20.36 -16.18 -0.09
C ILE A 604 19.19 -16.02 -1.05
N ASP A 605 18.68 -17.11 -1.61
CA ASP A 605 17.40 -17.10 -2.31
C ASP A 605 16.26 -16.87 -1.30
N PRO A 606 15.43 -15.82 -1.42
CA PRO A 606 14.32 -15.59 -0.50
C PRO A 606 13.19 -16.64 -0.61
N GLU A 607 13.02 -17.30 -1.75
CA GLU A 607 11.96 -18.31 -1.94
C GLU A 607 12.25 -19.65 -1.24
N THR A 608 13.52 -20.07 -1.18
CA THR A 608 13.94 -21.33 -0.53
C THR A 608 14.63 -21.10 0.81
N GLY A 609 15.43 -20.03 0.93
CA GLY A 609 16.38 -19.80 2.01
C GLY A 609 17.76 -20.42 1.78
N GLU A 610 18.00 -21.03 0.62
CA GLU A 610 19.24 -21.73 0.29
C GLU A 610 20.39 -20.74 -0.02
N PRO A 611 21.63 -20.98 0.48
CA PRO A 611 22.78 -20.13 0.25
C PRO A 611 23.64 -20.59 -0.96
N ASP A 612 23.77 -19.74 -1.97
CA ASP A 612 24.77 -19.88 -3.04
C ASP A 612 26.07 -19.14 -2.68
N PRO A 613 27.27 -19.66 -3.03
CA PRO A 613 28.51 -18.88 -2.98
C PRO A 613 28.44 -17.67 -3.92
N PHE A 614 28.85 -16.49 -3.45
CA PHE A 614 28.79 -15.23 -4.22
C PHE A 614 30.19 -14.60 -4.35
N PRO A 615 30.56 -14.01 -5.51
CA PRO A 615 31.89 -13.41 -5.71
C PRO A 615 32.21 -12.28 -4.72
N LEU A 616 33.43 -12.28 -4.19
CA LEU A 616 33.94 -11.26 -3.27
C LEU A 616 35.43 -10.98 -3.58
N ARG A 617 35.74 -9.76 -4.01
CA ARG A 617 37.09 -9.26 -4.29
C ARG A 617 37.68 -8.63 -3.02
N ASP A 618 38.94 -8.92 -2.74
CA ASP A 618 39.71 -8.37 -1.60
C ASP A 618 38.99 -8.46 -0.24
N GLY A 619 38.15 -9.48 -0.05
CA GLY A 619 37.29 -9.66 1.13
C GLY A 619 36.24 -8.56 1.35
N THR A 620 36.12 -7.56 0.47
CA THR A 620 35.41 -6.30 0.76
C THR A 620 34.54 -5.79 -0.39
N ARG A 621 34.79 -6.15 -1.65
CA ARG A 621 34.15 -5.53 -2.82
C ARG A 621 33.46 -6.55 -3.72
N PHE A 622 32.35 -6.17 -4.33
CA PHE A 622 31.71 -6.95 -5.38
C PHE A 622 30.95 -6.08 -6.38
N HIS A 623 30.85 -6.57 -7.60
CA HIS A 623 30.05 -5.98 -8.67
C HIS A 623 28.70 -6.67 -8.77
N TYR A 624 27.62 -5.93 -9.03
CA TYR A 624 26.31 -6.53 -9.33
C TYR A 624 25.44 -5.62 -10.21
N THR A 625 24.80 -6.23 -11.22
CA THR A 625 23.77 -5.59 -12.05
C THR A 625 22.40 -5.93 -11.48
N PHE A 626 21.74 -4.95 -10.86
CA PHE A 626 20.36 -5.09 -10.40
C PHE A 626 19.38 -4.96 -11.58
N PRO A 627 18.43 -5.88 -11.77
CA PRO A 627 17.30 -5.63 -12.68
C PRO A 627 16.38 -4.51 -12.15
N PRO A 628 15.42 -4.03 -12.96
CA PRO A 628 14.35 -3.16 -12.50
C PRO A 628 13.58 -3.78 -11.31
N ALA A 629 13.34 -3.00 -10.25
CA ALA A 629 12.84 -3.48 -8.95
C ALA A 629 13.63 -4.68 -8.36
N GLY A 630 14.92 -4.79 -8.72
CA GLY A 630 15.81 -5.87 -8.32
C GLY A 630 16.15 -5.85 -6.84
N THR A 631 16.35 -7.04 -6.27
CA THR A 631 16.61 -7.27 -4.84
C THR A 631 17.76 -8.27 -4.68
N LEU A 632 18.73 -7.96 -3.82
CA LEU A 632 19.85 -8.86 -3.50
C LEU A 632 19.93 -9.06 -1.98
N LEU A 633 19.87 -10.31 -1.53
CA LEU A 633 19.99 -10.72 -0.14
C LEU A 633 21.28 -11.52 0.04
N LEU A 634 22.15 -11.08 0.94
CA LEU A 634 23.49 -11.61 1.15
C LEU A 634 23.75 -11.94 2.62
N ARG A 635 24.52 -12.99 2.87
CA ARG A 635 25.17 -13.28 4.17
C ARG A 635 26.69 -13.18 4.02
N ALA A 636 27.29 -12.22 4.72
CA ALA A 636 28.74 -12.05 4.79
C ALA A 636 29.27 -12.71 6.08
N ARG A 637 30.28 -13.58 5.98
CA ARG A 637 30.77 -14.40 7.10
C ARG A 637 32.25 -14.17 7.41
N LYS A 638 32.61 -14.19 8.70
CA LYS A 638 33.99 -13.94 9.19
C LYS A 638 34.85 -15.22 9.23
N THR A 639 34.24 -16.38 9.03
CA THR A 639 34.90 -17.68 8.81
C THR A 639 34.58 -18.17 7.39
N ALA A 640 35.52 -18.84 6.75
CA ALA A 640 35.38 -19.26 5.36
C ALA A 640 34.25 -20.30 5.19
N GLY A 641 33.21 -19.95 4.42
CA GLY A 641 32.14 -20.85 3.99
C GLY A 641 32.11 -20.98 2.47
N ALA A 642 32.20 -22.22 1.99
CA ALA A 642 32.28 -22.62 0.58
C ALA A 642 33.55 -22.18 -0.20
N ALA A 643 33.75 -22.81 -1.36
CA ALA A 643 34.87 -22.57 -2.27
C ALA A 643 34.56 -21.41 -3.25
N PRO A 644 35.57 -20.72 -3.82
CA PRO A 644 35.36 -19.62 -4.75
C PRO A 644 34.63 -20.07 -6.03
N VAL A 645 33.79 -19.17 -6.55
CA VAL A 645 33.08 -19.35 -7.83
C VAL A 645 34.09 -19.24 -8.99
N PRO A 646 34.15 -20.21 -9.94
CA PRO A 646 35.00 -20.11 -11.12
C PRO A 646 34.59 -18.93 -12.02
N GLU A 647 35.55 -18.11 -12.44
CA GLU A 647 35.31 -16.82 -13.12
C GLU A 647 34.94 -16.95 -14.63
N THR A 648 34.73 -18.17 -15.13
CA THR A 648 34.47 -18.45 -16.55
C THR A 648 32.97 -18.60 -16.85
N VAL A 649 32.36 -17.56 -17.40
CA VAL A 649 31.06 -17.67 -18.10
C VAL A 649 31.32 -18.37 -19.46
N PRO A 650 30.68 -19.51 -19.76
CA PRO A 650 30.81 -20.15 -21.08
C PRO A 650 30.10 -19.32 -22.15
N GLU A 651 30.57 -19.36 -23.40
CA GLU A 651 29.88 -18.70 -24.50
C GLU A 651 28.45 -19.25 -24.67
N THR A 652 27.48 -18.33 -24.63
CA THR A 652 26.05 -18.61 -24.77
C THR A 652 25.51 -18.05 -26.08
N ALA A 653 24.80 -18.88 -26.84
CA ALA A 653 24.02 -18.46 -28.00
C ALA A 653 22.55 -18.25 -27.60
N ALA A 654 21.94 -17.16 -28.07
CA ALA A 654 20.53 -16.87 -27.86
C ALA A 654 19.74 -17.11 -29.14
N LEU A 655 18.78 -18.04 -29.09
CA LEU A 655 17.89 -18.40 -30.19
C LEU A 655 16.50 -17.77 -29.95
N PRO A 656 16.04 -16.81 -30.77
CA PRO A 656 14.71 -16.22 -30.58
C PRO A 656 13.60 -17.24 -30.83
N LEU A 657 12.50 -17.15 -30.09
CA LEU A 657 11.28 -17.91 -30.41
C LEU A 657 10.61 -17.32 -31.67
N PRO A 658 9.78 -18.12 -32.39
CA PRO A 658 8.97 -17.63 -33.51
C PRO A 658 8.14 -16.38 -33.18
N ALA A 659 7.95 -15.50 -34.16
CA ALA A 659 7.19 -14.26 -34.02
C ALA A 659 5.67 -14.46 -33.79
N GLU A 660 5.16 -15.66 -34.03
CA GLU A 660 3.79 -16.07 -33.69
C GLU A 660 3.82 -17.32 -32.81
N ALA A 661 2.97 -17.34 -31.78
CA ALA A 661 2.65 -18.55 -31.03
C ALA A 661 1.28 -19.09 -31.44
N ARG A 662 1.06 -20.40 -31.30
CA ARG A 662 -0.29 -20.96 -31.29
C ARG A 662 -0.97 -20.60 -29.97
N LEU A 663 -2.16 -20.02 -30.03
CA LEU A 663 -2.92 -19.60 -28.85
C LEU A 663 -3.76 -20.75 -28.28
N ARG A 664 -3.81 -20.86 -26.95
CA ARG A 664 -4.67 -21.80 -26.22
C ARG A 664 -5.19 -21.19 -24.92
N LEU A 665 -6.42 -20.66 -24.94
CA LEU A 665 -7.06 -20.07 -23.77
C LEU A 665 -7.53 -21.14 -22.77
N LEU A 666 -6.99 -21.11 -21.54
CA LEU A 666 -7.39 -22.03 -20.47
C LEU A 666 -8.68 -21.54 -19.79
N ASN A 667 -8.81 -20.22 -19.59
CA ASN A 667 -10.05 -19.55 -19.19
C ASN A 667 -10.81 -18.98 -20.40
N ASP A 668 -12.00 -18.42 -20.20
CA ASP A 668 -12.73 -17.72 -21.28
C ASP A 668 -12.10 -16.36 -21.61
N ASN A 669 -12.35 -15.86 -22.81
CA ASN A 669 -12.21 -14.44 -23.13
C ASN A 669 -13.50 -13.71 -22.77
N PHE A 670 -13.42 -12.39 -22.60
CA PHE A 670 -14.52 -11.56 -22.14
C PHE A 670 -14.78 -10.35 -23.03
N LEU A 671 -15.98 -9.79 -22.93
CA LEU A 671 -16.31 -8.44 -23.35
C LEU A 671 -17.17 -7.78 -22.26
N PRO A 672 -16.68 -6.76 -21.53
CA PRO A 672 -17.49 -5.99 -20.60
C PRO A 672 -18.54 -5.16 -21.36
N LEU A 673 -19.71 -5.03 -20.76
CA LEU A 673 -20.85 -4.23 -21.23
C LEU A 673 -21.25 -3.29 -20.09
N ASP A 674 -20.50 -2.21 -19.95
CA ASP A 674 -20.66 -1.14 -18.95
C ASP A 674 -21.42 0.09 -19.48
N ARG A 675 -22.05 -0.03 -20.66
CA ARG A 675 -22.96 0.96 -21.25
C ARG A 675 -24.29 0.32 -21.66
N ALA A 676 -25.39 1.00 -21.36
CA ALA A 676 -26.74 0.55 -21.67
C ALA A 676 -27.68 1.71 -22.01
N ALA A 677 -28.72 1.44 -22.80
CA ALA A 677 -29.89 2.30 -22.85
C ALA A 677 -30.85 1.89 -21.74
N TYR A 678 -31.29 2.81 -20.88
CA TYR A 678 -32.26 2.50 -19.81
C TYR A 678 -33.55 3.30 -19.93
N SER A 679 -34.65 2.71 -19.51
CA SER A 679 -35.99 3.30 -19.39
C SER A 679 -36.48 3.12 -17.95
N VAL A 680 -37.19 4.11 -17.43
CA VAL A 680 -37.76 4.14 -16.08
C VAL A 680 -39.26 4.35 -16.17
N ASP A 681 -40.04 3.50 -15.50
CA ASP A 681 -41.51 3.49 -15.44
C ASP A 681 -42.18 3.58 -16.85
N GLY A 682 -41.57 2.96 -17.86
CA GLY A 682 -42.05 2.95 -19.24
C GLY A 682 -41.73 4.22 -20.06
N GLY A 683 -40.89 5.11 -19.53
CA GLY A 683 -40.44 6.32 -20.24
C GLY A 683 -39.50 6.06 -21.43
N ALA A 684 -39.01 7.13 -22.05
CA ALA A 684 -38.05 7.04 -23.15
C ALA A 684 -36.74 6.35 -22.72
N PHE A 685 -36.08 5.67 -23.66
CA PHE A 685 -34.76 5.08 -23.45
C PHE A 685 -33.67 6.16 -23.53
N ILE A 686 -32.74 6.16 -22.56
CA ILE A 686 -31.60 7.07 -22.45
C ILE A 686 -30.32 6.24 -22.42
N ASP A 687 -29.37 6.48 -23.32
CA ASP A 687 -28.05 5.83 -23.29
C ASP A 687 -27.17 6.43 -22.17
N ALA A 688 -26.56 5.56 -21.35
CA ALA A 688 -25.69 5.93 -20.24
C ALA A 688 -24.64 4.86 -19.92
N ASP A 689 -23.56 5.26 -19.26
CA ASP A 689 -22.64 4.36 -18.56
C ASP A 689 -23.33 3.81 -17.30
N VAL A 690 -23.17 2.52 -17.02
CA VAL A 690 -23.97 1.81 -16.01
C VAL A 690 -23.71 2.32 -14.60
N SER A 691 -22.48 2.78 -14.30
CA SER A 691 -22.16 3.41 -13.01
C SER A 691 -22.93 4.71 -12.77
N SER A 692 -23.35 5.44 -13.81
CA SER A 692 -24.25 6.59 -13.69
C SER A 692 -25.71 6.20 -13.44
N ILE A 693 -26.16 5.01 -13.90
CA ILE A 693 -27.56 4.59 -13.78
C ILE A 693 -27.95 4.42 -12.31
N GLN A 694 -27.11 3.76 -11.49
CA GLN A 694 -27.37 3.56 -10.04
C GLN A 694 -27.67 4.89 -9.32
N TRP A 695 -26.79 5.89 -9.44
CA TRP A 695 -26.93 7.16 -8.72
C TRP A 695 -28.13 7.99 -9.20
N ARG A 696 -28.41 7.98 -10.51
CA ARG A 696 -29.61 8.62 -11.08
C ARG A 696 -30.90 7.98 -10.59
N LEU A 697 -30.93 6.66 -10.34
CA LEU A 697 -32.08 5.97 -9.77
C LEU A 697 -32.22 6.20 -8.26
N LEU A 698 -31.11 6.26 -7.51
CA LEU A 698 -31.11 6.63 -6.10
C LEU A 698 -31.67 8.05 -5.89
N ALA A 699 -31.31 9.00 -6.76
CA ALA A 699 -31.82 10.36 -6.74
C ALA A 699 -33.35 10.48 -6.91
N LEU A 700 -34.05 9.45 -7.39
CA LEU A 700 -35.51 9.42 -7.46
C LEU A 700 -36.18 9.25 -6.08
N ARG A 701 -35.44 8.73 -5.07
CA ARG A 701 -35.90 8.39 -3.71
C ARG A 701 -37.24 7.64 -3.66
N ARG A 702 -37.48 6.77 -4.65
CA ARG A 702 -38.67 5.89 -4.73
C ARG A 702 -38.37 4.63 -5.54
N PRO A 703 -39.12 3.53 -5.33
CA PRO A 703 -39.10 2.40 -6.24
C PRO A 703 -39.63 2.77 -7.65
N CYS A 704 -39.09 2.11 -8.68
CA CYS A 704 -39.45 2.31 -10.09
C CYS A 704 -39.24 1.04 -10.93
N ASP A 705 -39.91 0.93 -12.07
CA ASP A 705 -39.68 -0.15 -13.04
C ASP A 705 -38.51 0.22 -13.95
N LEU A 706 -37.42 -0.53 -13.87
CA LEU A 706 -36.21 -0.32 -14.67
C LEU A 706 -36.14 -1.35 -15.80
N VAL A 707 -35.96 -0.87 -17.03
CA VAL A 707 -35.59 -1.72 -18.18
C VAL A 707 -34.27 -1.22 -18.76
N MET A 708 -33.23 -2.04 -18.69
CA MET A 708 -31.92 -1.79 -19.30
C MET A 708 -31.75 -2.61 -20.57
N ARG A 709 -31.16 -2.00 -21.60
CA ARG A 709 -30.87 -2.60 -22.90
C ARG A 709 -29.38 -2.43 -23.24
N PHE A 710 -28.64 -3.53 -23.12
CA PHE A 710 -27.24 -3.63 -23.51
C PHE A 710 -27.15 -4.09 -24.97
N ARG A 711 -26.12 -3.62 -25.69
CA ARG A 711 -25.93 -3.91 -27.12
C ARG A 711 -24.49 -4.38 -27.35
N PHE A 712 -24.30 -5.32 -28.26
CA PHE A 712 -22.97 -5.73 -28.74
C PHE A 712 -23.05 -6.17 -30.21
N GLU A 713 -21.90 -6.26 -30.87
CA GLU A 713 -21.79 -6.64 -32.28
C GLU A 713 -20.96 -7.91 -32.45
N THR A 714 -21.22 -8.67 -33.52
CA THR A 714 -20.31 -9.72 -34.00
C THR A 714 -19.83 -9.40 -35.42
N GLY A 715 -18.54 -9.55 -35.67
CA GLY A 715 -17.93 -9.45 -37.00
C GLY A 715 -18.25 -10.63 -37.89
N GLU A 716 -17.71 -10.61 -39.11
CA GLU A 716 -17.97 -11.63 -40.13
C GLU A 716 -17.34 -12.99 -39.82
N THR A 717 -16.27 -13.00 -39.02
CA THR A 717 -15.53 -14.21 -38.65
C THR A 717 -16.20 -14.98 -37.51
N PHE A 718 -17.07 -14.34 -36.74
CA PHE A 718 -17.76 -14.97 -35.61
C PHE A 718 -18.78 -16.02 -36.09
N ALA A 719 -18.67 -17.23 -35.56
CA ALA A 719 -19.58 -18.34 -35.83
C ALA A 719 -20.81 -18.24 -34.89
N PRO A 720 -22.06 -18.05 -35.37
CA PRO A 720 -23.23 -17.79 -34.51
C PRO A 720 -23.61 -18.92 -33.53
N ASP A 721 -23.10 -20.12 -33.77
CA ASP A 721 -23.17 -21.32 -32.94
C ASP A 721 -22.11 -21.38 -31.82
N THR A 722 -21.16 -20.43 -31.80
CA THR A 722 -20.17 -20.30 -30.70
C THR A 722 -20.88 -20.16 -29.35
N PRO A 723 -20.67 -21.06 -28.38
CA PRO A 723 -21.33 -20.97 -27.08
C PRO A 723 -20.91 -19.70 -26.33
N LEU A 724 -21.90 -18.84 -26.06
CA LEU A 724 -21.76 -17.64 -25.25
C LEU A 724 -22.49 -17.79 -23.91
N SER A 725 -21.92 -17.21 -22.87
CA SER A 725 -22.60 -17.00 -21.60
C SER A 725 -22.62 -15.52 -21.23
N LEU A 726 -23.71 -15.09 -20.59
CA LEU A 726 -23.76 -13.85 -19.85
C LEU A 726 -23.20 -14.09 -18.45
N VAL A 727 -22.47 -13.12 -17.90
CA VAL A 727 -22.02 -13.08 -16.52
C VAL A 727 -22.59 -11.82 -15.88
N MET A 728 -23.32 -11.99 -14.78
CA MET A 728 -24.00 -10.91 -14.08
C MET A 728 -24.19 -11.23 -12.59
N GLU A 729 -24.55 -10.22 -11.82
CA GLU A 729 -24.86 -10.34 -10.40
C GLU A 729 -26.37 -10.50 -10.16
N GLU A 730 -26.74 -11.33 -9.18
CA GLU A 730 -28.13 -11.61 -8.76
C GLU A 730 -29.14 -11.84 -9.93
N PRO A 731 -28.83 -12.74 -10.90
CA PRO A 731 -29.67 -12.93 -12.10
C PRO A 731 -31.13 -13.27 -11.78
N GLU A 732 -31.38 -13.98 -10.68
CA GLU A 732 -32.71 -14.32 -10.16
C GLU A 732 -33.63 -13.11 -9.89
N ARG A 733 -33.09 -11.88 -9.76
CA ARG A 733 -33.87 -10.65 -9.60
C ARG A 733 -34.37 -10.05 -10.92
N TYR A 734 -33.85 -10.51 -12.06
CA TYR A 734 -34.08 -9.88 -13.36
C TYR A 734 -34.89 -10.79 -14.30
N ARG A 735 -35.84 -10.21 -15.04
CA ARG A 735 -36.33 -10.82 -16.28
C ARG A 735 -35.35 -10.52 -17.40
N LEU A 736 -34.67 -11.56 -17.88
CA LEU A 736 -33.70 -11.50 -18.98
C LEU A 736 -34.36 -11.83 -20.32
N ARG A 737 -34.07 -11.02 -21.34
CA ARG A 737 -34.37 -11.34 -22.75
C ARG A 737 -33.12 -11.17 -23.61
N PHE A 738 -32.89 -12.12 -24.51
CA PHE A 738 -31.82 -12.05 -25.51
C PHE A 738 -32.41 -12.01 -26.90
N ASN A 739 -32.09 -10.97 -27.68
CA ASN A 739 -32.57 -10.77 -29.05
C ASN A 739 -34.12 -10.80 -29.20
N GLY A 740 -34.85 -10.58 -28.11
CA GLY A 740 -36.32 -10.62 -28.00
C GLY A 740 -36.89 -11.93 -27.40
N ILE A 741 -36.07 -12.97 -27.25
CA ILE A 741 -36.43 -14.26 -26.66
C ILE A 741 -36.28 -14.15 -25.13
N ASP A 742 -37.28 -14.57 -24.35
CA ASP A 742 -37.15 -14.70 -22.90
C ASP A 742 -36.14 -15.81 -22.55
N VAL A 743 -35.18 -15.51 -21.68
CA VAL A 743 -34.16 -16.47 -21.23
C VAL A 743 -34.36 -16.74 -19.74
N PRO A 744 -34.43 -18.01 -19.29
CA PRO A 744 -34.44 -18.31 -17.86
C PRO A 744 -33.16 -17.78 -17.21
N ALA A 745 -33.30 -16.90 -16.21
CA ALA A 745 -32.17 -16.31 -15.47
C ALA A 745 -31.54 -17.31 -14.47
N GLN A 746 -31.46 -18.58 -14.84
CA GLN A 746 -30.95 -19.66 -14.00
C GLN A 746 -29.42 -19.71 -14.10
N ALA A 747 -28.76 -19.45 -12.97
CA ALA A 747 -27.31 -19.49 -12.87
C ALA A 747 -26.75 -20.92 -13.05
N CYS A 748 -25.97 -21.16 -14.11
CA CYS A 748 -25.30 -22.44 -14.39
C CYS A 748 -23.87 -22.53 -13.82
N GLY A 749 -23.39 -21.47 -13.15
CA GLY A 749 -22.09 -21.47 -12.48
C GLY A 749 -21.73 -20.11 -11.87
N THR A 750 -20.47 -19.98 -11.47
CA THR A 750 -19.80 -18.73 -11.08
C THR A 750 -18.59 -18.50 -11.99
N VAL A 751 -17.97 -17.31 -11.92
CA VAL A 751 -16.70 -17.02 -12.61
C VAL A 751 -15.57 -16.83 -11.59
N PHE A 752 -15.07 -15.62 -11.39
CA PHE A 752 -13.96 -15.34 -10.47
C PHE A 752 -14.43 -15.18 -9.01
N ASP A 753 -15.61 -14.60 -8.79
CA ASP A 753 -16.23 -14.41 -7.48
C ASP A 753 -17.64 -15.03 -7.44
N ARG A 754 -18.12 -15.39 -6.23
CA ARG A 754 -19.40 -16.06 -6.00
C ARG A 754 -20.63 -15.29 -6.50
N ALA A 755 -20.57 -13.95 -6.50
CA ALA A 755 -21.63 -13.07 -6.98
C ALA A 755 -21.75 -13.07 -8.52
N PHE A 756 -20.68 -13.42 -9.24
CA PHE A 756 -20.60 -13.32 -10.69
C PHE A 756 -21.13 -14.60 -11.32
N ARG A 757 -22.46 -14.67 -11.43
CA ARG A 757 -23.21 -15.83 -11.88
C ARG A 757 -23.20 -15.92 -13.40
N ARG A 758 -22.98 -17.13 -13.91
CA ARG A 758 -23.04 -17.43 -15.34
C ARG A 758 -24.47 -17.82 -15.73
N VAL A 759 -25.02 -17.22 -16.77
CA VAL A 759 -26.28 -17.60 -17.43
C VAL A 759 -25.98 -17.93 -18.89
N ALA A 760 -26.37 -19.11 -19.37
CA ALA A 760 -26.15 -19.50 -20.77
C ALA A 760 -27.08 -18.69 -21.70
N LEU A 761 -26.55 -18.20 -22.83
CA LEU A 761 -27.40 -17.63 -23.88
C LEU A 761 -27.99 -18.77 -24.74
N PRO A 762 -29.22 -18.62 -25.28
CA PRO A 762 -29.83 -19.66 -26.11
C PRO A 762 -29.00 -19.98 -27.36
N GLU A 763 -28.81 -21.27 -27.62
CA GLU A 763 -28.08 -21.79 -28.78
C GLU A 763 -28.70 -21.31 -30.10
N GLY A 764 -27.86 -20.86 -31.05
CA GLY A 764 -28.31 -20.33 -32.34
C GLY A 764 -29.08 -18.99 -32.30
N ALA A 765 -29.31 -18.40 -31.12
CA ALA A 765 -30.00 -17.11 -31.01
C ALA A 765 -29.10 -15.88 -31.26
N VAL A 766 -27.78 -16.07 -31.33
CA VAL A 766 -26.82 -15.01 -31.65
C VAL A 766 -26.96 -14.65 -33.13
N ARG A 767 -27.03 -13.35 -33.43
CA ARG A 767 -27.16 -12.83 -34.80
C ARG A 767 -25.80 -12.32 -35.29
N ARG A 768 -25.57 -12.34 -36.61
CA ARG A 768 -24.46 -11.59 -37.20
C ARG A 768 -24.74 -10.08 -37.09
N GLY A 769 -23.73 -9.29 -36.75
CA GLY A 769 -23.89 -7.85 -36.49
C GLY A 769 -24.54 -7.60 -35.13
N GLY A 770 -25.56 -6.72 -35.09
CA GLY A 770 -26.16 -6.21 -33.86
C GLY A 770 -26.95 -7.25 -33.06
N ASN A 771 -26.58 -7.39 -31.78
CA ASN A 771 -27.25 -8.20 -30.77
C ASN A 771 -27.73 -7.33 -29.60
N THR A 772 -28.69 -7.83 -28.82
CA THR A 772 -29.31 -7.06 -27.73
C THR A 772 -29.67 -7.95 -26.55
N ILE A 773 -29.33 -7.47 -25.34
CA ILE A 773 -29.70 -8.07 -24.06
C ILE A 773 -30.61 -7.06 -23.33
N GLU A 774 -31.80 -7.47 -22.94
CA GLU A 774 -32.72 -6.66 -22.11
C GLU A 774 -32.81 -7.27 -20.72
N LEU A 775 -32.65 -6.44 -19.69
CA LEU A 775 -32.87 -6.77 -18.29
C LEU A 775 -33.99 -5.89 -17.73
N ALA A 776 -35.03 -6.49 -17.15
CA ALA A 776 -36.10 -5.77 -16.46
C ALA A 776 -36.16 -6.16 -14.97
N VAL A 777 -36.27 -5.15 -14.09
CA VAL A 777 -36.32 -5.31 -12.63
C VAL A 777 -37.15 -4.19 -11.99
N ARG A 778 -37.78 -4.45 -10.84
CA ARG A 778 -38.30 -3.39 -9.97
C ARG A 778 -37.16 -2.87 -9.12
N PHE A 779 -36.61 -1.70 -9.47
CA PHE A 779 -35.59 -1.05 -8.65
C PHE A 779 -36.22 -0.41 -7.41
N GLY A 780 -35.50 -0.42 -6.30
CA GLY A 780 -35.87 0.24 -5.05
C GLY A 780 -34.82 -0.04 -3.96
N GLN A 781 -34.88 0.74 -2.89
CA GLN A 781 -34.12 0.55 -1.65
C GLN A 781 -35.08 0.78 -0.46
N GLY A 782 -34.76 0.24 0.71
CA GLY A 782 -35.42 0.58 1.96
C GLY A 782 -35.15 2.02 2.41
N GLU A 783 -36.02 2.54 3.27
CA GLU A 783 -35.94 3.91 3.83
C GLU A 783 -34.58 4.17 4.50
N GLN A 784 -34.08 3.21 5.28
CA GLN A 784 -32.77 3.24 5.94
C GLN A 784 -31.61 3.54 4.97
N VAL A 785 -31.63 3.01 3.74
CA VAL A 785 -30.57 3.24 2.74
C VAL A 785 -30.52 4.70 2.32
N TYR A 786 -31.67 5.38 2.26
CA TYR A 786 -31.74 6.80 1.94
C TYR A 786 -31.33 7.68 3.13
N ASP A 787 -31.66 7.29 4.36
CA ASP A 787 -31.15 7.94 5.58
C ASP A 787 -29.64 7.78 5.73
N ASP A 788 -29.08 6.65 5.30
CA ASP A 788 -27.65 6.37 5.32
C ASP A 788 -26.91 7.22 4.27
N LEU A 789 -27.45 7.33 3.05
CA LEU A 789 -26.96 8.24 2.02
C LEU A 789 -26.97 9.71 2.47
N ASP A 790 -28.03 10.15 3.15
CA ASP A 790 -28.13 11.52 3.68
C ASP A 790 -27.13 11.84 4.80
N ARG A 791 -26.55 10.83 5.47
CA ARG A 791 -25.45 11.00 6.44
C ARG A 791 -24.08 10.84 5.77
N ALA A 792 -23.95 9.92 4.81
CA ALA A 792 -22.76 9.77 3.98
C ALA A 792 -22.39 11.06 3.24
N GLY A 793 -23.39 11.87 2.85
CA GLY A 793 -23.18 13.21 2.28
C GLY A 793 -22.68 14.28 3.26
N ARG A 794 -22.39 13.93 4.52
CA ARG A 794 -21.97 14.85 5.60
C ARG A 794 -20.67 14.44 6.28
N PHE A 795 -20.37 13.13 6.32
CA PHE A 795 -19.16 12.61 6.95
C PHE A 795 -18.72 11.27 6.31
N GLU A 796 -17.42 11.12 6.08
CA GLU A 796 -16.86 10.05 5.24
C GLU A 796 -17.05 8.63 5.83
N THR A 797 -17.00 8.50 7.15
CA THR A 797 -17.32 7.26 7.88
C THR A 797 -18.71 6.71 7.58
N GLU A 798 -19.69 7.57 7.31
CA GLU A 798 -21.04 7.17 6.93
C GLU A 798 -21.09 6.64 5.48
N PHE A 799 -20.22 7.13 4.59
CA PHE A 799 -20.03 6.55 3.25
C PHE A 799 -19.37 5.16 3.33
N ASN A 800 -18.38 4.99 4.20
CA ASN A 800 -17.61 3.75 4.39
C ASN A 800 -18.38 2.60 5.06
N ARG A 801 -19.69 2.80 5.35
CA ARG A 801 -20.62 1.77 5.83
C ARG A 801 -21.85 1.57 4.94
N LEU A 802 -21.97 2.27 3.81
CA LEU A 802 -23.12 2.14 2.92
C LEU A 802 -23.29 0.70 2.41
N ALA A 803 -24.54 0.22 2.41
CA ALA A 803 -24.93 -1.03 1.77
C ALA A 803 -26.28 -0.85 1.07
N PHE A 804 -26.44 -1.47 -0.11
CA PHE A 804 -27.64 -1.34 -0.93
C PHE A 804 -28.42 -2.67 -0.99
N ASP A 805 -29.75 -2.58 -1.06
CA ASP A 805 -30.64 -3.73 -1.24
C ASP A 805 -30.49 -4.34 -2.63
N LEU A 806 -30.30 -3.48 -3.64
CA LEU A 806 -30.08 -3.81 -5.06
C LEU A 806 -29.04 -2.84 -5.66
N GLU A 807 -28.09 -3.38 -6.42
CA GLU A 807 -27.04 -2.62 -7.10
C GLU A 807 -27.13 -2.86 -8.62
N ILE A 808 -27.09 -1.79 -9.41
CA ILE A 808 -27.13 -1.83 -10.88
C ILE A 808 -25.70 -1.90 -11.43
N GLU A 809 -25.38 -2.99 -12.11
CA GLU A 809 -24.00 -3.40 -12.41
C GLU A 809 -23.78 -3.76 -13.90
N PRO A 810 -22.56 -3.56 -14.45
CA PRO A 810 -22.19 -4.01 -15.78
C PRO A 810 -22.37 -5.52 -16.00
N LEU A 811 -22.59 -5.90 -17.25
CA LEU A 811 -22.62 -7.30 -17.66
C LEU A 811 -21.31 -7.68 -18.34
N PHE A 812 -21.00 -8.97 -18.41
CA PHE A 812 -19.86 -9.46 -19.20
C PHE A 812 -20.31 -10.61 -20.09
N LEU A 813 -19.94 -10.60 -21.36
CA LEU A 813 -20.01 -11.79 -22.21
C LEU A 813 -18.77 -12.63 -21.96
N ALA A 814 -18.93 -13.95 -21.88
CA ALA A 814 -17.86 -14.92 -21.67
C ALA A 814 -17.95 -16.08 -22.68
N GLY A 815 -16.81 -16.48 -23.25
CA GLY A 815 -16.72 -17.59 -24.19
C GLY A 815 -15.34 -17.74 -24.84
N LYS A 816 -15.26 -18.50 -25.93
CA LYS A 816 -14.03 -18.74 -26.69
C LYS A 816 -14.04 -17.96 -28.01
N PHE A 817 -13.94 -16.63 -27.92
CA PHE A 817 -13.99 -15.69 -29.04
C PHE A 817 -12.79 -14.74 -29.04
N GLY A 818 -12.51 -14.12 -30.18
CA GLY A 818 -11.69 -12.93 -30.28
C GLY A 818 -12.53 -11.66 -30.12
N VAL A 819 -11.90 -10.53 -29.83
CA VAL A 819 -12.55 -9.21 -29.76
C VAL A 819 -11.75 -8.19 -30.57
N SER A 820 -12.36 -7.60 -31.59
CA SER A 820 -11.75 -6.53 -32.39
C SER A 820 -12.42 -5.18 -32.10
N GLY A 821 -11.63 -4.11 -32.13
CA GLY A 821 -12.12 -2.73 -31.94
C GLY A 821 -12.28 -1.98 -33.27
N ALA A 822 -13.09 -0.93 -33.28
CA ALA A 822 -13.39 -0.16 -34.49
C ALA A 822 -12.38 0.96 -34.82
N GLY A 823 -11.74 1.58 -33.82
CA GLY A 823 -10.73 2.64 -34.00
C GLY A 823 -9.28 2.13 -34.05
N GLU A 824 -8.34 3.07 -33.94
CA GLU A 824 -6.91 2.78 -33.79
C GLU A 824 -6.48 2.65 -32.33
N TRP A 825 -5.49 1.80 -32.07
CA TRP A 825 -4.85 1.64 -30.78
C TRP A 825 -3.84 2.76 -30.50
N ARG A 826 -3.96 3.40 -29.33
CA ARG A 826 -3.00 4.41 -28.85
C ARG A 826 -2.27 3.93 -27.60
N GLU A 827 -0.95 4.05 -27.59
CA GLU A 827 -0.11 3.83 -26.40
C GLU A 827 -0.24 5.00 -25.40
N LEU A 828 -0.16 4.67 -24.11
CA LEU A 828 -0.30 5.57 -22.96
C LEU A 828 0.77 5.24 -21.89
N PRO A 829 0.98 6.12 -20.89
CA PRO A 829 1.90 5.86 -19.78
C PRO A 829 1.64 4.54 -19.04
N HIS A 830 2.64 4.08 -18.31
CA HIS A 830 2.58 2.89 -17.44
C HIS A 830 2.20 1.57 -18.14
N GLY A 831 2.43 1.46 -19.45
CA GLY A 831 2.14 0.26 -20.24
C GLY A 831 0.67 0.11 -20.64
N ALA A 832 -0.07 1.22 -20.66
CA ALA A 832 -1.48 1.23 -21.02
C ALA A 832 -1.70 1.42 -22.54
N LEU A 833 -2.84 0.94 -23.00
CA LEU A 833 -3.36 1.07 -24.36
C LEU A 833 -4.77 1.63 -24.29
N ARG A 834 -5.11 2.61 -25.14
CA ARG A 834 -6.50 3.05 -25.34
C ARG A 834 -6.99 2.66 -26.73
N GLN A 835 -8.21 2.15 -26.77
CA GLN A 835 -8.96 1.88 -27.99
C GLN A 835 -10.21 2.76 -28.05
N SER A 836 -10.41 3.45 -29.17
CA SER A 836 -11.61 4.25 -29.44
C SER A 836 -12.64 3.48 -30.25
N GLY A 837 -13.92 3.86 -30.11
CA GLY A 837 -15.04 3.24 -30.83
C GLY A 837 -15.64 2.03 -30.11
N SER A 838 -16.45 1.26 -30.84
CA SER A 838 -17.06 0.02 -30.36
C SER A 838 -16.11 -1.18 -30.48
N PHE A 839 -16.45 -2.26 -29.76
CA PHE A 839 -15.86 -3.58 -29.91
C PHE A 839 -16.89 -4.56 -30.48
N ARG A 840 -16.40 -5.56 -31.23
CA ARG A 840 -17.21 -6.65 -31.78
C ARG A 840 -16.54 -8.01 -31.53
N LEU A 841 -17.35 -9.05 -31.37
CA LEU A 841 -16.87 -10.43 -31.24
C LEU A 841 -16.42 -10.97 -32.60
N GLU A 842 -15.34 -11.73 -32.61
CA GLU A 842 -14.71 -12.36 -33.78
C GLU A 842 -14.38 -13.82 -33.46
N ALA A 843 -13.93 -14.60 -34.45
CA ALA A 843 -13.29 -15.89 -34.20
C ALA A 843 -12.09 -15.73 -33.25
N LEU A 844 -11.85 -16.73 -32.39
CA LEU A 844 -10.64 -16.79 -31.58
C LEU A 844 -9.43 -17.08 -32.50
N PRO A 845 -8.35 -16.26 -32.49
CA PRO A 845 -7.20 -16.53 -33.33
C PRO A 845 -6.50 -17.85 -32.97
N GLU A 846 -6.20 -18.69 -33.96
CA GLU A 846 -5.38 -19.91 -33.74
C GLU A 846 -3.91 -19.57 -33.47
N ARG A 847 -3.44 -18.47 -34.07
CA ARG A 847 -2.08 -17.92 -33.98
C ARG A 847 -2.15 -16.45 -33.57
N ILE A 848 -1.16 -15.98 -32.82
CA ILE A 848 -1.13 -14.64 -32.26
C ILE A 848 0.30 -14.12 -32.09
N ASP A 849 0.50 -12.81 -32.23
CA ASP A 849 1.69 -12.11 -31.75
C ASP A 849 1.75 -12.25 -30.21
N PRO A 850 2.76 -12.95 -29.64
CA PRO A 850 2.82 -13.22 -28.22
C PRO A 850 3.04 -11.95 -27.37
N ALA A 851 3.58 -10.87 -27.94
CA ALA A 851 3.87 -9.62 -27.25
C ALA A 851 2.68 -8.64 -27.25
N ARG A 852 1.67 -8.87 -28.11
CA ARG A 852 0.57 -7.91 -28.35
C ARG A 852 -0.82 -8.55 -28.24
N LEU A 853 -1.04 -9.35 -27.20
CA LEU A 853 -2.27 -10.14 -27.02
C LEU A 853 -3.52 -9.25 -26.97
N ALA A 854 -3.44 -8.13 -26.25
CA ALA A 854 -4.55 -7.19 -26.12
C ALA A 854 -5.00 -6.57 -27.47
N GLN A 855 -4.04 -6.31 -28.36
CA GLN A 855 -4.31 -5.72 -29.68
C GLN A 855 -4.78 -6.77 -30.70
N ASN A 856 -4.39 -8.04 -30.51
CA ASN A 856 -4.67 -9.17 -31.41
C ASN A 856 -5.79 -10.09 -30.87
N GLY A 857 -6.89 -9.51 -30.39
CA GLY A 857 -8.13 -10.25 -30.09
C GLY A 857 -8.40 -10.55 -28.61
N LEU A 858 -7.47 -10.26 -27.70
CA LEU A 858 -7.61 -10.51 -26.25
C LEU A 858 -7.59 -9.25 -25.36
N PRO A 859 -8.23 -8.11 -25.74
CA PRO A 859 -8.13 -6.85 -25.00
C PRO A 859 -8.62 -6.94 -23.54
N PHE A 860 -9.66 -7.73 -23.29
CA PHE A 860 -10.31 -7.87 -21.98
C PHE A 860 -10.00 -9.21 -21.29
N PHE A 861 -8.94 -9.91 -21.69
CA PHE A 861 -8.63 -11.23 -21.17
C PHE A 861 -8.11 -11.21 -19.72
N ALA A 862 -8.83 -11.87 -18.82
CA ALA A 862 -8.44 -12.07 -17.43
C ALA A 862 -8.47 -13.57 -17.08
N GLY A 863 -7.30 -14.18 -16.84
CA GLY A 863 -7.20 -15.62 -16.65
C GLY A 863 -5.82 -16.19 -16.94
N LYS A 864 -5.80 -17.45 -17.41
CA LYS A 864 -4.62 -18.16 -17.89
C LYS A 864 -4.74 -18.55 -19.36
N LEU A 865 -3.66 -18.37 -20.10
CA LEU A 865 -3.52 -18.80 -21.50
C LEU A 865 -2.15 -19.41 -21.73
N ALA A 866 -2.05 -20.27 -22.74
CA ALA A 866 -0.79 -20.83 -23.20
C ALA A 866 -0.46 -20.33 -24.62
N LEU A 867 0.82 -20.04 -24.82
CA LEU A 867 1.44 -19.67 -26.08
C LEU A 867 2.39 -20.80 -26.46
N ASP A 868 1.98 -21.62 -27.42
CA ASP A 868 2.70 -22.83 -27.86
C ASP A 868 3.54 -22.49 -29.11
N PHE A 869 4.87 -22.48 -28.96
CA PHE A 869 5.86 -22.16 -30.00
C PHE A 869 6.50 -23.43 -30.56
N ALA A 870 6.50 -23.62 -31.88
CA ALA A 870 7.23 -24.69 -32.54
C ALA A 870 8.67 -24.27 -32.82
N CYS A 871 9.66 -24.99 -32.28
CA CYS A 871 11.06 -24.58 -32.31
C CYS A 871 11.97 -25.70 -32.85
N GLU A 872 12.74 -25.39 -33.89
CA GLU A 872 13.86 -26.21 -34.33
C GLU A 872 15.13 -25.85 -33.55
N LEU A 873 15.92 -26.86 -33.18
CA LEU A 873 17.12 -26.70 -32.37
C LEU A 873 18.32 -27.35 -33.05
N PRO A 874 19.46 -26.65 -33.17
CA PRO A 874 20.57 -27.09 -34.01
C PRO A 874 21.30 -28.32 -33.45
N GLU A 875 21.50 -28.41 -32.13
CA GLU A 875 22.23 -29.53 -31.52
C GLU A 875 22.01 -29.63 -29.99
N THR A 876 22.59 -30.63 -29.33
CA THR A 876 22.44 -30.83 -27.87
C THR A 876 23.32 -29.88 -27.05
N ALA A 877 22.69 -28.89 -26.40
CA ALA A 877 23.35 -27.95 -25.49
C ALA A 877 23.94 -28.61 -24.22
N ALA A 878 24.81 -27.90 -23.51
CA ALA A 878 25.30 -28.29 -22.18
C ALA A 878 24.38 -27.81 -21.04
N ARG A 879 23.84 -26.58 -21.19
CA ARG A 879 22.74 -26.01 -20.42
C ARG A 879 21.83 -25.24 -21.37
N ALA A 880 20.56 -25.07 -21.01
CA ALA A 880 19.62 -24.23 -21.75
C ALA A 880 18.59 -23.60 -20.83
N GLN A 881 18.22 -22.34 -21.07
CA GLN A 881 17.15 -21.65 -20.35
C GLN A 881 16.23 -20.95 -21.36
N ILE A 882 14.93 -20.91 -21.05
CA ILE A 882 13.95 -20.11 -21.78
C ILE A 882 13.79 -18.79 -21.03
N GLU A 883 13.89 -17.68 -21.74
CA GLU A 883 13.78 -16.32 -21.20
C GLU A 883 12.63 -15.58 -21.91
N THR A 884 11.99 -14.66 -21.20
CA THR A 884 10.98 -13.74 -21.75
C THR A 884 10.93 -12.46 -20.92
N GLY A 885 10.30 -11.40 -21.42
CA GLY A 885 9.84 -10.27 -20.61
C GLY A 885 8.32 -10.25 -20.56
N LEU A 886 7.72 -9.96 -19.40
CA LEU A 886 6.26 -9.89 -19.27
C LEU A 886 5.74 -8.46 -19.27
N ASP A 887 4.65 -8.27 -20.00
CA ASP A 887 3.77 -7.09 -19.98
C ASP A 887 2.37 -7.56 -19.56
N GLY A 888 1.72 -6.87 -18.62
CA GLY A 888 0.37 -7.16 -18.11
C GLY A 888 0.16 -8.49 -17.37
N ALA A 889 1.03 -9.48 -17.57
CA ALA A 889 1.00 -10.78 -16.92
C ALA A 889 1.75 -10.75 -15.57
N ASN A 890 1.18 -11.40 -14.56
CA ASN A 890 1.72 -11.50 -13.21
C ASN A 890 2.81 -12.58 -13.09
N SER A 891 2.72 -13.66 -13.87
CA SER A 891 3.64 -14.78 -13.83
C SER A 891 3.59 -15.64 -15.09
N VAL A 892 4.67 -16.40 -15.32
CA VAL A 892 4.81 -17.35 -16.43
C VAL A 892 5.24 -18.73 -15.92
N ARG A 893 4.66 -19.81 -16.47
CA ARG A 893 5.21 -21.17 -16.40
C ARG A 893 5.85 -21.53 -17.73
N PHE A 894 6.99 -22.20 -17.66
CA PHE A 894 7.74 -22.68 -18.83
C PHE A 894 7.60 -24.21 -18.93
N SER A 895 7.40 -24.72 -20.15
CA SER A 895 7.49 -26.16 -20.43
C SER A 895 8.00 -26.45 -21.84
N VAL A 896 8.58 -27.64 -22.01
CA VAL A 896 9.07 -28.18 -23.29
C VAL A 896 8.39 -29.52 -23.53
N ASP A 897 7.77 -29.71 -24.69
CA ASP A 897 6.97 -30.91 -25.03
C ASP A 897 5.95 -31.27 -23.92
N GLY A 898 5.32 -30.26 -23.30
CA GLY A 898 4.39 -30.41 -22.18
C GLY A 898 5.04 -30.75 -20.81
N ARG A 899 6.37 -30.86 -20.73
CA ARG A 899 7.11 -31.09 -19.48
C ARG A 899 7.54 -29.77 -18.85
N ALA A 900 7.05 -29.48 -17.65
CA ALA A 900 7.40 -28.26 -16.93
C ALA A 900 8.92 -28.14 -16.69
N CYS A 901 9.47 -26.95 -16.92
CA CYS A 901 10.89 -26.63 -16.75
C CYS A 901 11.15 -25.33 -15.96
N GLY A 902 10.12 -24.54 -15.66
CA GLY A 902 10.29 -23.35 -14.84
C GLY A 902 8.98 -22.67 -14.45
N PHE A 903 9.10 -21.72 -13.53
CA PHE A 903 8.06 -20.77 -13.16
C PHE A 903 8.75 -19.49 -12.66
N ALA A 904 8.31 -18.32 -13.13
CA ALA A 904 8.81 -17.02 -12.70
C ALA A 904 7.67 -16.02 -12.47
N TRP A 905 7.83 -15.18 -11.44
CA TRP A 905 6.85 -14.20 -10.97
C TRP A 905 7.44 -12.79 -10.77
N CYS A 906 8.77 -12.66 -10.82
CA CYS A 906 9.48 -11.39 -10.90
C CYS A 906 10.69 -11.54 -11.83
N GLU A 907 11.28 -10.41 -12.23
CA GLU A 907 12.49 -10.39 -13.06
C GLU A 907 13.70 -11.07 -12.34
N PRO A 908 14.56 -11.80 -13.09
CA PRO A 908 14.41 -12.16 -14.50
C PRO A 908 13.36 -13.27 -14.71
N PHE A 909 12.50 -13.11 -15.73
CA PHE A 909 11.53 -14.16 -16.10
C PHE A 909 12.21 -15.26 -16.94
N GLU A 910 12.92 -16.17 -16.27
CA GLU A 910 13.66 -17.29 -16.87
C GLU A 910 13.18 -18.67 -16.36
N SER A 911 13.41 -19.72 -17.17
CA SER A 911 13.25 -21.12 -16.76
C SER A 911 14.46 -21.62 -15.96
N ARG A 912 14.31 -22.76 -15.27
CA ARG A 912 15.47 -23.54 -14.83
C ARG A 912 16.14 -24.20 -16.06
N ASP A 913 17.32 -24.80 -15.85
CA ASP A 913 18.02 -25.51 -16.93
C ASP A 913 17.13 -26.63 -17.52
N CYS A 914 16.79 -26.46 -18.79
CA CYS A 914 15.90 -27.32 -19.56
C CYS A 914 16.64 -28.14 -20.64
N ALA A 915 17.97 -28.14 -20.67
CA ALA A 915 18.76 -28.82 -21.72
C ALA A 915 18.40 -30.32 -21.89
N ALA A 916 18.05 -31.00 -20.80
CA ALA A 916 17.65 -32.41 -20.81
C ALA A 916 16.23 -32.67 -21.36
N GLN A 917 15.46 -31.62 -21.64
CA GLN A 917 14.10 -31.67 -22.19
C GLN A 917 14.07 -31.24 -23.67
N LEU A 918 15.03 -30.42 -24.11
CA LEU A 918 15.21 -30.01 -25.50
C LEU A 918 15.64 -31.19 -26.38
N ARG A 919 15.15 -31.22 -27.63
CA ARG A 919 15.44 -32.28 -28.62
C ARG A 919 15.96 -31.70 -29.93
N PRO A 920 17.05 -32.24 -30.51
CA PRO A 920 17.40 -31.97 -31.91
C PRO A 920 16.28 -32.44 -32.84
N GLY A 921 16.02 -31.68 -33.91
CA GLY A 921 15.00 -32.00 -34.92
C GLY A 921 13.56 -31.54 -34.58
N GLY A 922 13.36 -30.81 -33.48
CA GLY A 922 12.11 -30.10 -33.19
C GLY A 922 11.55 -30.36 -31.79
N CYS A 923 10.99 -29.31 -31.17
CA CYS A 923 10.26 -29.37 -29.91
C CYS A 923 9.16 -28.29 -29.84
N THR A 924 8.25 -28.40 -28.88
CA THR A 924 7.31 -27.31 -28.56
C THR A 924 7.71 -26.63 -27.26
N VAL A 925 8.00 -25.33 -27.30
CA VAL A 925 8.15 -24.49 -26.11
C VAL A 925 6.81 -23.85 -25.78
N THR A 926 6.32 -24.01 -24.56
CA THR A 926 5.07 -23.38 -24.10
C THR A 926 5.36 -22.38 -23.00
N LEU A 927 4.85 -21.15 -23.18
CA LEU A 927 4.72 -20.14 -22.13
C LEU A 927 3.26 -20.10 -21.66
N GLU A 928 2.98 -20.50 -20.42
CA GLU A 928 1.66 -20.29 -19.80
C GLU A 928 1.68 -18.98 -19.01
N LEU A 929 0.93 -17.98 -19.49
CA LEU A 929 0.81 -16.67 -18.84
C LEU A 929 -0.41 -16.63 -17.92
N THR A 930 -0.28 -15.93 -16.79
CA THR A 930 -1.37 -15.65 -15.86
C THR A 930 -1.52 -14.14 -15.67
N THR A 931 -2.71 -13.58 -15.92
CA THR A 931 -3.01 -12.13 -15.82
C THR A 931 -3.78 -11.78 -14.54
N SER A 932 -4.01 -10.48 -14.28
CA SER A 932 -4.94 -10.01 -13.23
C SER A 932 -6.35 -9.75 -13.79
N LEU A 933 -7.28 -9.33 -12.92
CA LEU A 933 -8.61 -8.88 -13.32
C LEU A 933 -8.64 -7.46 -13.95
N ARG A 934 -7.51 -6.77 -14.10
CA ARG A 934 -7.44 -5.36 -14.56
C ARG A 934 -8.15 -5.08 -15.88
N ASN A 935 -7.93 -5.93 -16.87
CA ASN A 935 -8.52 -5.77 -18.19
C ASN A 935 -9.99 -6.23 -18.24
N LEU A 936 -10.54 -6.76 -17.13
CA LEU A 936 -11.95 -7.14 -17.03
C LEU A 936 -12.77 -6.20 -16.14
N LEU A 937 -12.18 -5.65 -15.08
CA LEU A 937 -12.88 -4.82 -14.08
C LEU A 937 -12.61 -3.32 -14.19
N GLY A 938 -11.65 -2.88 -15.01
CA GLY A 938 -11.33 -1.46 -15.17
C GLY A 938 -10.38 -0.91 -14.08
N PRO A 939 -10.33 0.42 -13.89
CA PRO A 939 -11.18 1.44 -14.54
C PRO A 939 -10.83 1.61 -16.03
N PHE A 940 -11.84 1.68 -16.90
CA PHE A 940 -11.62 1.78 -18.35
C PHE A 940 -11.55 3.21 -18.89
N HIS A 941 -12.20 4.17 -18.23
CA HIS A 941 -12.53 5.47 -18.83
C HIS A 941 -11.81 6.68 -18.21
N LEU A 942 -10.73 6.47 -17.44
CA LEU A 942 -9.86 7.56 -16.99
C LEU A 942 -9.12 8.16 -18.19
N SER A 943 -9.17 9.49 -18.39
CA SER A 943 -8.47 10.17 -19.49
C SER A 943 -6.96 10.00 -19.44
N GLU A 944 -6.37 9.93 -18.24
CA GLU A 944 -4.92 9.71 -18.04
C GLU A 944 -4.45 8.33 -18.53
N GLY A 945 -5.31 7.32 -18.48
CA GLY A 945 -4.98 5.93 -18.79
C GLY A 945 -4.92 5.07 -17.55
N GLU A 946 -3.78 4.39 -17.35
CA GLU A 946 -3.56 3.59 -16.14
C GLU A 946 -3.04 4.46 -14.99
N SER A 947 -3.89 4.66 -13.99
CA SER A 947 -3.56 5.50 -12.83
C SER A 947 -2.72 4.77 -11.80
N ARG A 948 -1.93 5.54 -11.04
CA ARG A 948 -1.17 5.08 -9.86
C ARG A 948 -1.88 5.33 -8.52
N SER A 949 -3.09 5.91 -8.59
CA SER A 949 -3.96 6.18 -7.45
C SER A 949 -5.41 5.93 -7.85
N VAL A 950 -5.94 4.74 -7.52
CA VAL A 950 -7.28 4.28 -7.91
C VAL A 950 -8.18 4.20 -6.68
N GLY A 951 -9.36 4.81 -6.76
CA GLY A 951 -10.39 4.76 -5.72
C GLY A 951 -11.80 4.64 -6.31
N PRO A 952 -12.86 4.72 -5.48
CA PRO A 952 -14.24 4.51 -5.92
C PRO A 952 -14.69 5.44 -7.06
N LEU A 953 -14.26 6.70 -7.04
CA LEU A 953 -14.59 7.70 -8.08
C LEU A 953 -13.86 7.44 -9.41
N SER A 954 -12.77 6.67 -9.44
CA SER A 954 -12.06 6.32 -10.67
C SER A 954 -12.90 5.48 -11.66
N PHE A 955 -14.06 4.97 -11.22
CA PHE A 955 -15.03 4.20 -12.00
C PHE A 955 -16.31 4.99 -12.35
N SER A 956 -16.38 6.27 -11.95
CA SER A 956 -17.56 7.13 -12.10
C SER A 956 -17.33 8.16 -13.21
N ARG A 957 -18.34 8.38 -14.05
CA ARG A 957 -18.37 9.47 -15.06
C ARG A 957 -18.97 10.76 -14.52
N GLU A 958 -19.89 10.62 -13.56
CA GLU A 958 -20.67 11.69 -12.94
C GLU A 958 -20.49 11.58 -11.42
N PRO A 959 -20.59 12.67 -10.66
CA PRO A 959 -20.58 12.61 -9.20
C PRO A 959 -21.61 11.61 -8.66
N ASN A 960 -21.24 10.85 -7.63
CA ASN A 960 -22.13 9.91 -6.97
C ASN A 960 -23.29 10.58 -6.20
N GLY A 961 -23.28 11.92 -6.06
CA GLY A 961 -24.28 12.68 -5.31
C GLY A 961 -24.12 12.60 -3.79
N VAL A 962 -23.03 12.01 -3.30
CA VAL A 962 -22.74 11.79 -1.87
C VAL A 962 -21.43 12.47 -1.48
N THR A 963 -20.33 12.18 -2.17
CA THR A 963 -19.04 12.83 -1.94
C THR A 963 -18.98 14.18 -2.66
N PRO A 964 -18.45 15.25 -2.04
CA PRO A 964 -18.26 16.57 -2.68
C PRO A 964 -17.09 16.61 -3.68
N GLN A 965 -16.49 15.44 -3.97
CA GLN A 965 -15.39 15.27 -4.90
C GLN A 965 -15.94 14.98 -6.30
N GLU A 966 -15.52 15.77 -7.30
CA GLU A 966 -15.78 15.46 -8.71
C GLU A 966 -15.01 14.20 -9.14
N PRO A 967 -15.55 13.38 -10.06
CA PRO A 967 -14.82 12.25 -10.62
C PRO A 967 -13.61 12.72 -11.46
N PRO A 968 -12.56 11.89 -11.62
CA PRO A 968 -11.45 12.20 -12.51
C PRO A 968 -11.90 12.40 -13.97
N PRO A 969 -11.12 13.11 -14.80
CA PRO A 969 -11.45 13.34 -16.21
C PRO A 969 -11.74 12.04 -16.97
N TYR A 970 -12.84 12.07 -17.75
CA TYR A 970 -13.39 10.91 -18.44
C TYR A 970 -13.06 10.88 -19.95
N ASP A 971 -12.72 9.71 -20.48
CA ASP A 971 -12.54 9.41 -21.91
C ASP A 971 -13.46 8.24 -22.32
N ALA A 972 -14.16 8.38 -23.44
CA ALA A 972 -15.12 7.38 -23.91
C ALA A 972 -14.47 6.11 -24.51
N GLY A 973 -13.18 6.13 -24.83
CA GLY A 973 -12.40 4.95 -25.20
C GLY A 973 -12.12 4.04 -24.01
N TYR A 974 -11.78 2.77 -24.28
CA TYR A 974 -11.42 1.82 -23.23
C TYR A 974 -9.91 1.79 -23.04
N CYS A 975 -9.46 1.98 -21.79
CA CYS A 975 -8.08 1.80 -21.37
C CYS A 975 -7.86 0.40 -20.79
N VAL A 976 -6.97 -0.36 -21.42
CA VAL A 976 -6.53 -1.69 -21.00
C VAL A 976 -5.00 -1.72 -20.90
N VAL A 977 -4.45 -2.63 -20.10
CA VAL A 977 -3.00 -2.78 -19.95
C VAL A 977 -2.44 -3.69 -21.04
N ALA A 978 -1.33 -3.28 -21.66
CA ALA A 978 -0.61 -4.10 -22.64
C ALA A 978 -0.24 -5.45 -22.01
N THR A 979 -0.61 -6.53 -22.69
CA THR A 979 -0.49 -7.89 -22.16
C THR A 979 0.24 -8.78 -23.17
N GLY A 980 1.32 -9.45 -22.74
CA GLY A 980 2.12 -10.32 -23.60
C GLY A 980 3.44 -10.82 -23.00
N ALA A 981 4.15 -11.59 -23.83
CA ALA A 981 5.49 -12.14 -23.59
C ALA A 981 6.46 -11.63 -24.68
N ARG A 982 7.20 -10.56 -24.36
CA ARG A 982 8.12 -9.86 -25.29
C ARG A 982 9.51 -10.50 -25.30
N GLY A 983 10.20 -10.42 -26.44
CA GLY A 983 11.63 -10.78 -26.56
C GLY A 983 11.98 -12.25 -26.28
N SER A 984 10.99 -13.14 -26.29
CA SER A 984 11.12 -14.53 -25.84
C SER A 984 12.17 -15.33 -26.63
N ARG A 985 13.04 -16.05 -25.92
CA ARG A 985 14.22 -16.73 -26.49
C ARG A 985 14.66 -17.95 -25.70
N ILE A 986 15.50 -18.80 -26.29
CA ILE A 986 16.20 -19.91 -25.67
C ILE A 986 17.69 -19.59 -25.66
N THR A 987 18.29 -19.43 -24.49
CA THR A 987 19.73 -19.25 -24.32
C THR A 987 20.38 -20.60 -24.06
N VAL A 988 21.39 -20.96 -24.85
CA VAL A 988 22.08 -22.26 -24.78
C VAL A 988 23.59 -22.08 -24.62
N SER A 989 24.23 -22.87 -23.75
CA SER A 989 25.69 -22.94 -23.67
C SER A 989 26.24 -24.14 -24.44
N GLN A 990 27.34 -23.94 -25.18
CA GLN A 990 28.00 -25.03 -25.89
C GLN A 990 28.63 -26.04 -24.92
N LYS A 991 28.74 -27.30 -25.35
CA LYS A 991 29.58 -28.29 -24.68
C LYS A 991 31.04 -27.95 -24.97
N LEU A 992 31.78 -27.53 -23.94
CA LEU A 992 33.24 -27.55 -23.98
C LEU A 992 33.70 -28.99 -24.23
N ILE A 993 34.12 -29.28 -25.47
CA ILE A 993 34.69 -30.57 -25.85
C ILE A 993 36.03 -30.70 -25.13
N PRO A 994 36.23 -31.71 -24.26
CA PRO A 994 37.56 -31.98 -23.73
C PRO A 994 38.45 -32.43 -24.90
N GLU A 995 39.61 -31.79 -25.11
CA GLU A 995 40.54 -32.19 -26.17
C GLU A 995 40.96 -33.66 -25.97
N GLN A 996 40.35 -34.56 -26.73
CA GLN A 996 40.78 -35.96 -26.76
C GLN A 996 42.17 -36.02 -27.38
N GLY A 997 43.15 -36.47 -26.60
CA GLY A 997 44.57 -36.30 -26.89
C GLY A 997 45.06 -37.06 -28.13
N THR A 998 44.86 -36.49 -29.33
CA THR A 998 45.57 -36.91 -30.54
C THR A 998 47.01 -36.39 -30.49
N GLY A 999 47.90 -37.15 -29.84
CA GLY A 999 49.29 -36.77 -29.61
C GLY A 999 50.13 -36.57 -30.89
N LYS A 1000 50.12 -35.37 -31.47
CA LYS A 1000 51.10 -34.90 -32.45
C LYS A 1000 51.56 -33.49 -32.12
N ALA A 1001 52.72 -33.41 -31.46
CA ALA A 1001 53.32 -32.14 -31.05
C ALA A 1001 53.65 -31.24 -32.26
N ARG A 1002 53.20 -29.99 -32.22
CA ARG A 1002 53.79 -28.89 -32.99
C ARG A 1002 54.27 -27.81 -32.02
N ARG A 1003 55.60 -27.76 -31.81
CA ARG A 1003 56.25 -26.65 -31.10
C ARG A 1003 55.93 -25.34 -31.83
N ARG A 1004 55.32 -24.37 -31.15
CA ARG A 1004 55.49 -22.95 -31.53
C ARG A 1004 56.76 -22.45 -30.84
N ILE A 1005 57.76 -22.11 -31.64
CA ILE A 1005 58.98 -21.43 -31.20
C ILE A 1005 58.80 -19.95 -31.54
N CYS A 1006 59.06 -19.06 -30.59
CA CYS A 1006 59.19 -17.63 -30.89
C CYS A 1006 60.56 -17.36 -31.52
N SER A 1007 60.59 -16.54 -32.57
CA SER A 1007 61.84 -15.97 -33.11
C SER A 1007 61.53 -14.71 -33.92
N ASP A 1008 61.96 -13.55 -33.42
CA ASP A 1008 61.88 -12.27 -34.12
C ASP A 1008 62.98 -12.10 -35.18
N ALA A 1009 62.64 -11.44 -36.29
CA ALA A 1009 63.55 -10.66 -37.14
C ALA A 1009 62.70 -9.70 -38.01
N ARG A 1010 62.62 -8.40 -37.67
CA ARG A 1010 63.49 -7.29 -38.13
C ARG A 1010 63.23 -6.77 -39.56
N GLN A 1011 62.96 -5.47 -39.66
CA GLN A 1011 63.61 -4.44 -40.53
C GLN A 1011 63.67 -4.67 -42.06
N ASP A 1012 63.63 -3.67 -42.97
CA ASP A 1012 63.36 -2.22 -43.00
C ASP A 1012 63.31 -1.81 -44.51
N THR A 1013 62.85 -0.66 -45.04
CA THR A 1013 62.32 0.63 -44.54
C THR A 1013 61.53 1.33 -45.67
N MET A 1014 60.70 2.35 -45.35
CA MET A 1014 60.27 3.47 -46.24
C MET A 1014 59.37 3.16 -47.46
N SER A 1015 58.42 4.00 -47.89
CA SER A 1015 57.84 5.29 -47.41
C SER A 1015 56.45 5.49 -48.08
N SER A 1016 55.64 6.56 -47.92
CA SER A 1016 55.84 7.89 -47.32
C SER A 1016 54.58 8.42 -46.60
N PHE A 1017 53.93 9.50 -47.08
CA PHE A 1017 52.94 10.31 -46.34
C PHE A 1017 51.91 11.00 -47.25
N ARG A 1018 50.63 11.05 -46.82
CA ARG A 1018 49.77 12.28 -46.80
C ARG A 1018 48.39 12.04 -46.17
N ASN A 1019 48.10 12.81 -45.10
CA ASN A 1019 46.99 13.78 -44.94
C ASN A 1019 45.55 13.47 -45.42
N LYS A 1020 44.47 13.93 -44.76
CA LYS A 1020 44.23 14.49 -43.39
C LYS A 1020 42.72 14.81 -43.21
N LEU A 1021 42.21 14.70 -41.98
CA LEU A 1021 41.10 15.48 -41.33
C LEU A 1021 39.69 15.62 -41.97
N GLN A 1022 38.69 15.53 -41.08
CA GLN A 1022 37.42 16.28 -41.01
C GLN A 1022 36.40 16.19 -42.16
N ALA A 1023 35.31 15.46 -41.88
CA ALA A 1023 33.97 16.05 -41.75
C ALA A 1023 33.28 15.39 -40.54
#